data_AF-A0A0J9SS31-F1
#
_entry.id   AF-A0A0J9SS31-F1
#
_cell.length_a   1.000
_cell.length_b   1.000
_cell.length_c   1.000
_cell.angle_alpha   90.00
_cell.angle_beta   90.00
_cell.angle_gamma   90.00
#
_symmetry.space_group_name_H-M   'P 1'
#
loop_
_entity.id
_entity.type
_entity.pdbx_description
1 polymer ?
#
loop_
_entity_poly.entity_id
_entity_poly.type
_entity_poly.pdbx_seq_one_letter_code
_entity_poly.pdbx_strand_id
1 'polypeptide(L)'
;MRGALFPVRLLFLLLSIKPKGNNALRRGRGSIKAFLPPRGGSDSPIFHTTRSSHVGCSPSAIFTPLERIPRRASFLFGSKERNSRCMRLSRALSGRDISGLFKGVRRGTLLSSSLTYIAPLCVSGKPGWEVPKGAAKEIKGTLGRGIKMSGGSENQVEKRYNEVEAGMNGVVGGHDGSLSTAKVGAKEGSNTEGKAPALAASSARRALSAEEVRGGFINYFKEKNHTVVESASVIPYNDNTLLFTNAGMNQFKKIFLGQVDKSSDLGKLKRAVDTQKCIRAGGKHNDLDDVGKDVYHHTFFEMLGNWSFGDYFKEESIDYAWDLLTNVYKIDPNRLYVTYFGGDEKLASCPEDLETKKIWLKYVDESRILPFGMKENFWEMADTGPCGPCSEIHYDRIGNRDASSLVNKDDPSVLEIWNIVFMQYNKDEKKNMNKLPFPCIDTGMGLERITSILQNVESNYDTDLFMPIFKQIKEIFNYLPEYGGKVNEEDVDRIDYAYRVVSDHIRCVTIAISDGCLPGNEGRNYVIRRIIRRAIRVGKQIFQVGSNVLWFYKLVDSVCHILNKCFTDLKDEDRVNYIKSVIKQEEMVFNRTLEKGVDQFNKIIKRGNTSGGDNLFSGKDAFDLYTSYGFPIDLVQIMCEEKNFKLNMTEFNELFRKHQLVSDTNNFKINKFFDLPVEKAHELKEKHGVAATVDHYKYEWNNADGKNDMAKVDTGVVVIYDGENFLDSIETASEDKKYALILRETNFYYENGGQIYDTGVIQNEQMKFEVVNVQKMNEYVLHIGVLQEGKIQKNDCVHTVVNFDRRKLVACNHTATHLLNFVIKKVLTEYVMHSKGGAQNGDLAHTPNEKEQTGGNSIFNCDQKGSLVDDEKLRFDFSFFQNVSDELVSKIESQVNDLIRQELSVSVRTMDLKESKKIKGIRAIFEEDYADVVNVVFIDNDVDKILNHLDVNYSYLCSIELCGGTHIANTKFIKKFVITSEESIGKGIYRINAVTNKKAEEVEAKFDDLLAKYKHIFDDPNEGKLADVQTYKRVLKEDKFLPYIRKNQILHNLEKIEKNIIEKTKNMQKELFNKATTIGKDYALEDKSGVLLDVKLFDALSGNQKVLEKIAQSYCKHNKLCSYFFIIDDEKNTYCVFEVKDSLKGTSIQADAFMKEIMQSVEGHSGGGKNKAFGSAAKGKGATIKELAQEAVKKYH
;
A
#
# COMPACT_ATOMS: atom_id res chain seq x y z
N MET A 1 -56.36 -4.43 -21.21
CA MET A 1 -55.63 -3.14 -21.29
C MET A 1 -54.84 -2.94 -19.99
N ARG A 2 -54.12 -1.82 -19.87
CA ARG A 2 -53.41 -1.24 -18.69
C ARG A 2 -53.93 -1.73 -17.31
N GLY A 3 -53.10 -1.91 -16.27
CA GLY A 3 -51.66 -1.65 -16.13
C GLY A 3 -51.11 -2.23 -14.81
N ALA A 4 -49.81 -2.04 -14.51
CA ALA A 4 -49.11 -2.69 -13.40
C ALA A 4 -49.04 -1.86 -12.11
N LEU A 5 -48.90 -2.53 -10.96
CA LEU A 5 -48.38 -1.97 -9.70
C LEU A 5 -47.83 -3.09 -8.77
N PHE A 6 -46.70 -2.83 -8.12
CA PHE A 6 -46.12 -3.65 -7.03
C PHE A 6 -46.65 -3.18 -5.67
N PRO A 7 -46.51 -3.99 -4.60
CA PRO A 7 -45.74 -3.48 -3.46
C PRO A 7 -44.84 -4.51 -2.74
N VAL A 8 -43.94 -3.99 -1.90
CA VAL A 8 -43.01 -4.70 -1.00
C VAL A 8 -43.69 -5.05 0.34
N ARG A 9 -43.20 -6.05 1.09
CA ARG A 9 -43.58 -6.24 2.51
C ARG A 9 -42.48 -6.81 3.43
N LEU A 10 -42.70 -6.56 4.72
CA LEU A 10 -41.87 -6.82 5.92
C LEU A 10 -42.85 -7.18 7.07
N LEU A 11 -42.49 -7.65 8.27
CA LEU A 11 -41.23 -7.86 9.02
C LEU A 11 -41.45 -9.05 10.02
N PHE A 12 -40.52 -9.28 10.96
CA PHE A 12 -40.63 -10.11 12.18
C PHE A 12 -40.48 -11.65 11.98
N LEU A 13 -39.94 -12.41 12.94
CA LEU A 13 -40.07 -12.30 14.41
C LEU A 13 -38.75 -12.26 15.21
N LEU A 14 -38.86 -11.81 16.47
CA LEU A 14 -37.83 -11.81 17.53
C LEU A 14 -38.48 -12.30 18.83
N LEU A 15 -37.79 -13.10 19.65
CA LEU A 15 -38.18 -13.36 21.05
C LEU A 15 -36.97 -13.56 21.96
N SER A 16 -36.97 -12.85 23.08
CA SER A 16 -36.08 -13.01 24.24
C SER A 16 -36.92 -13.38 25.46
N ILE A 17 -36.35 -14.01 26.50
CA ILE A 17 -36.81 -13.86 27.90
C ILE A 17 -35.77 -14.38 28.90
N LYS A 18 -35.78 -13.82 30.12
CA LYS A 18 -34.86 -14.11 31.25
C LYS A 18 -35.38 -15.26 32.15
N PRO A 19 -34.51 -15.90 32.96
CA PRO A 19 -34.93 -16.96 33.89
C PRO A 19 -35.63 -16.44 35.16
N LYS A 20 -36.59 -17.22 35.66
CA LYS A 20 -36.91 -17.37 37.08
C LYS A 20 -37.18 -18.86 37.35
N GLY A 21 -36.61 -19.41 38.41
CA GLY A 21 -36.68 -20.85 38.70
C GLY A 21 -37.86 -21.24 39.60
N ASN A 22 -38.06 -22.54 39.79
CA ASN A 22 -38.77 -23.09 40.94
C ASN A 22 -38.27 -24.50 41.30
N ASN A 23 -38.43 -24.93 42.55
CA ASN A 23 -37.83 -26.15 43.10
C ASN A 23 -38.75 -27.39 43.03
N ALA A 24 -38.22 -28.54 42.60
CA ALA A 24 -38.40 -29.88 43.20
C ALA A 24 -37.61 -30.92 42.37
N LEU A 25 -36.67 -31.74 42.86
CA LEU A 25 -36.62 -32.70 43.98
C LEU A 25 -37.56 -33.91 43.89
N ARG A 26 -37.09 -34.97 43.20
CA ARG A 26 -37.07 -36.40 43.62
C ARG A 26 -36.23 -37.18 42.59
N ARG A 27 -35.07 -37.80 42.87
CA ARG A 27 -34.67 -38.84 43.86
C ARG A 27 -35.35 -40.22 43.66
N GLY A 28 -34.56 -41.15 43.11
CA GLY A 28 -34.80 -42.60 43.01
C GLY A 28 -33.64 -43.25 42.25
N ARG A 29 -32.45 -43.37 42.83
CA ARG A 29 -31.96 -44.57 43.57
C ARG A 29 -32.12 -45.88 42.77
N GLY A 30 -31.01 -46.35 42.22
CA GLY A 30 -30.81 -47.70 41.67
C GLY A 30 -29.34 -47.88 41.32
N SER A 31 -28.67 -48.87 41.89
CA SER A 31 -27.24 -49.13 41.72
C SER A 31 -26.96 -50.26 40.73
N ILE A 32 -25.80 -50.25 40.07
CA ILE A 32 -24.87 -51.40 39.95
C ILE A 32 -23.53 -50.94 39.36
N LYS A 33 -22.45 -51.66 39.66
CA LYS A 33 -21.09 -51.45 39.11
C LYS A 33 -20.80 -52.44 37.96
N ALA A 34 -19.75 -52.13 37.21
CA ALA A 34 -18.79 -53.06 36.57
C ALA A 34 -18.97 -53.46 35.07
N PHE A 35 -18.01 -52.96 34.29
CA PHE A 35 -17.22 -53.65 33.24
C PHE A 35 -17.77 -53.93 31.81
N LEU A 36 -16.75 -54.01 30.92
CA LEU A 36 -16.69 -54.23 29.46
C LEU A 36 -16.94 -55.70 29.06
N PRO A 37 -16.95 -56.08 27.74
CA PRO A 37 -17.12 -55.34 26.47
C PRO A 37 -18.31 -55.92 25.64
N PRO A 38 -18.36 -55.79 24.29
CA PRO A 38 -18.07 -56.98 23.47
C PRO A 38 -17.46 -56.77 22.06
N ARG A 39 -16.82 -57.84 21.54
CA ARG A 39 -16.82 -58.26 20.11
C ARG A 39 -17.88 -59.40 19.99
N GLY A 40 -18.50 -59.79 18.87
CA GLY A 40 -18.41 -59.44 17.45
C GLY A 40 -18.71 -60.71 16.59
N GLY A 41 -19.08 -60.59 15.30
CA GLY A 41 -19.08 -61.70 14.32
C GLY A 41 -20.44 -62.15 13.73
N SER A 42 -20.44 -62.53 12.44
CA SER A 42 -21.48 -63.28 11.71
C SER A 42 -20.95 -63.71 10.32
N ASP A 43 -21.07 -65.00 9.96
CA ASP A 43 -20.12 -65.67 9.04
C ASP A 43 -20.77 -66.82 8.19
N SER A 44 -20.28 -67.21 6.99
CA SER A 44 -19.38 -66.49 6.05
C SER A 44 -19.33 -66.98 4.56
N PRO A 45 -19.13 -68.28 4.17
CA PRO A 45 -18.26 -68.54 3.00
C PRO A 45 -18.76 -69.47 1.86
N ILE A 46 -18.20 -69.27 0.65
CA ILE A 46 -17.98 -70.30 -0.41
C ILE A 46 -16.61 -70.07 -1.09
N PHE A 47 -15.94 -71.16 -1.50
CA PHE A 47 -14.63 -71.21 -2.18
C PHE A 47 -14.75 -71.54 -3.69
N HIS A 48 -13.74 -71.18 -4.50
CA HIS A 48 -13.04 -72.13 -5.38
C HIS A 48 -11.66 -71.63 -5.86
N THR A 49 -10.90 -72.48 -6.57
CA THR A 49 -9.43 -72.45 -6.62
C THR A 49 -8.84 -72.76 -8.01
N THR A 50 -7.60 -72.30 -8.27
CA THR A 50 -6.46 -72.91 -9.01
C THR A 50 -5.50 -71.80 -9.52
N ARG A 51 -4.17 -71.96 -9.72
CA ARG A 51 -3.22 -73.09 -9.51
C ARG A 51 -1.77 -72.57 -9.29
N SER A 52 -0.92 -73.42 -8.69
CA SER A 52 0.56 -73.60 -8.85
C SER A 52 1.39 -72.70 -9.79
N SER A 53 2.68 -72.36 -9.55
CA SER A 53 3.60 -72.69 -8.43
C SER A 53 5.04 -72.11 -8.57
N HIS A 54 5.72 -71.91 -7.43
CA HIS A 54 7.16 -72.17 -7.13
C HIS A 54 8.30 -71.17 -7.49
N VAL A 55 9.14 -70.90 -6.45
CA VAL A 55 10.60 -70.57 -6.41
C VAL A 55 11.07 -69.27 -7.12
N GLY A 56 12.01 -68.47 -6.59
CA GLY A 56 12.71 -68.48 -5.28
C GLY A 56 14.18 -68.02 -5.35
N CYS A 57 14.70 -67.49 -4.23
CA CYS A 57 16.11 -67.14 -3.92
C CYS A 57 16.73 -65.81 -4.42
N SER A 58 17.45 -65.18 -3.48
CA SER A 58 18.57 -64.22 -3.59
C SER A 58 19.91 -65.03 -3.72
N PRO A 59 21.15 -64.52 -3.96
CA PRO A 59 21.68 -63.19 -3.60
C PRO A 59 22.79 -62.59 -4.52
N SER A 60 23.65 -61.76 -3.91
CA SER A 60 24.69 -60.83 -4.39
C SER A 60 25.99 -61.35 -5.04
N ALA A 61 26.67 -60.43 -5.77
CA ALA A 61 28.12 -60.10 -5.76
C ALA A 61 29.05 -60.43 -6.98
N ILE A 62 29.63 -59.35 -7.56
CA ILE A 62 31.05 -59.06 -7.98
C ILE A 62 31.90 -60.12 -8.76
N PHE A 63 32.52 -59.75 -9.92
CA PHE A 63 34.00 -59.80 -10.24
C PHE A 63 34.45 -59.59 -11.74
N THR A 64 35.02 -58.41 -12.07
CA THR A 64 36.22 -58.17 -12.96
C THR A 64 36.19 -58.46 -14.52
N PRO A 65 37.31 -58.45 -15.33
CA PRO A 65 37.74 -57.25 -16.11
C PRO A 65 38.30 -57.45 -17.58
N LEU A 66 38.89 -56.38 -18.17
CA LEU A 66 39.73 -56.27 -19.42
C LEU A 66 38.98 -56.34 -20.78
N GLU A 67 39.26 -55.54 -21.84
CA GLU A 67 40.56 -55.32 -22.55
C GLU A 67 40.80 -53.88 -23.15
N ARG A 68 41.63 -53.74 -24.22
CA ARG A 68 42.53 -52.60 -24.58
C ARG A 68 42.02 -51.50 -25.58
N ILE A 69 42.33 -50.22 -25.26
CA ILE A 69 43.23 -49.23 -25.97
C ILE A 69 43.31 -49.28 -27.54
N PRO A 70 43.27 -48.15 -28.33
CA PRO A 70 44.11 -46.93 -28.14
C PRO A 70 43.62 -45.49 -28.56
N ARG A 71 44.06 -44.49 -27.76
CA ARG A 71 44.66 -43.14 -28.03
C ARG A 71 44.41 -42.29 -29.33
N ARG A 72 44.45 -40.94 -29.11
CA ARG A 72 44.72 -39.77 -30.02
C ARG A 72 43.56 -39.31 -30.94
N ALA A 73 43.42 -38.03 -31.36
CA ALA A 73 43.98 -36.74 -30.92
C ALA A 73 43.16 -35.53 -31.46
N SER A 74 43.58 -34.30 -31.11
CA SER A 74 42.90 -32.99 -31.24
C SER A 74 42.70 -32.37 -32.65
N PHE A 75 41.85 -31.32 -32.70
CA PHE A 75 41.89 -30.06 -33.52
C PHE A 75 40.87 -29.78 -34.66
N LEU A 76 40.12 -28.67 -34.45
CA LEU A 76 39.82 -27.52 -35.35
C LEU A 76 38.92 -27.61 -36.62
N PHE A 77 38.41 -26.41 -36.95
CA PHE A 77 37.49 -25.95 -38.00
C PHE A 77 37.53 -26.59 -39.40
N GLY A 78 36.37 -26.57 -40.08
CA GLY A 78 36.24 -26.69 -41.55
C GLY A 78 34.81 -26.33 -42.03
N SER A 79 34.64 -25.82 -43.25
CA SER A 79 33.34 -25.33 -43.75
C SER A 79 33.08 -25.55 -45.24
N LYS A 80 31.78 -25.71 -45.59
CA LYS A 80 31.14 -25.58 -46.93
C LYS A 80 31.42 -26.64 -48.01
N GLU A 81 30.30 -26.95 -48.70
CA GLU A 81 30.06 -27.25 -50.15
C GLU A 81 29.16 -28.51 -50.27
N ARG A 82 28.22 -28.73 -51.21
CA ARG A 82 27.41 -27.95 -52.19
C ARG A 82 26.64 -28.98 -53.06
N ASN A 83 25.40 -28.67 -53.44
CA ASN A 83 24.74 -28.95 -54.75
C ASN A 83 24.08 -30.31 -55.17
N SER A 84 23.09 -30.11 -56.07
CA SER A 84 22.42 -31.04 -57.03
C SER A 84 21.23 -31.86 -56.51
N ARG A 85 20.15 -32.18 -57.28
CA ARG A 85 19.57 -31.79 -58.61
C ARG A 85 18.14 -32.45 -58.68
N CYS A 86 17.13 -32.18 -59.54
CA CYS A 86 16.71 -31.20 -60.56
C CYS A 86 15.14 -31.37 -60.73
N MET A 87 14.32 -31.02 -61.75
CA MET A 87 14.37 -30.41 -63.10
C MET A 87 12.93 -30.00 -63.55
N ARG A 88 12.76 -29.00 -64.45
CA ARG A 88 11.56 -28.72 -65.34
C ARG A 88 10.24 -28.29 -64.64
N LEU A 89 9.36 -27.40 -65.15
CA LEU A 89 9.20 -26.53 -66.36
C LEU A 89 8.21 -25.36 -65.95
N SER A 90 7.70 -24.39 -66.73
CA SER A 90 7.69 -24.07 -68.18
C SER A 90 7.87 -22.55 -68.49
N ARG A 91 6.85 -21.83 -68.99
CA ARG A 91 6.81 -20.41 -69.43
C ARG A 91 5.35 -19.91 -69.59
N ALA A 92 5.06 -18.62 -69.27
CA ALA A 92 4.31 -17.67 -70.13
C ALA A 92 4.07 -16.27 -69.49
N LEU A 93 4.45 -15.20 -70.21
CA LEU A 93 3.75 -13.91 -70.49
C LEU A 93 2.84 -13.28 -69.38
N SER A 94 3.11 -12.09 -68.82
CA SER A 94 2.83 -10.70 -69.34
C SER A 94 1.34 -10.40 -69.65
N GLY A 95 0.73 -9.25 -69.35
CA GLY A 95 1.18 -7.92 -68.86
C GLY A 95 0.25 -6.80 -69.42
N ARG A 96 0.36 -5.55 -68.95
CA ARG A 96 -0.53 -4.37 -69.25
C ARG A 96 -1.90 -4.44 -68.51
N ASP A 97 -2.48 -3.39 -67.91
CA ASP A 97 -2.65 -1.94 -68.21
C ASP A 97 -3.97 -1.63 -68.97
N ILE A 98 -4.43 -0.37 -68.91
CA ILE A 98 -5.63 0.29 -69.47
C ILE A 98 -6.73 0.65 -68.44
N SER A 99 -6.85 1.97 -68.22
CA SER A 99 -7.93 2.69 -67.55
C SER A 99 -9.21 2.84 -68.41
N GLY A 100 -10.39 3.03 -67.80
CA GLY A 100 -11.60 3.37 -68.57
C GLY A 100 -12.83 3.93 -67.80
N LEU A 101 -13.36 5.05 -68.31
CA LEU A 101 -14.81 5.40 -68.36
C LEU A 101 -15.60 5.73 -67.06
N PHE A 102 -15.18 6.82 -66.40
CA PHE A 102 -15.88 8.13 -66.36
C PHE A 102 -17.42 8.30 -66.55
N LYS A 103 -17.95 9.34 -65.87
CA LYS A 103 -19.29 10.03 -65.97
C LYS A 103 -20.44 9.37 -65.19
N GLY A 104 -21.37 10.07 -64.54
CA GLY A 104 -21.57 11.51 -64.22
C GLY A 104 -22.94 11.68 -63.51
N VAL A 105 -23.49 12.83 -63.06
CA VAL A 105 -23.13 14.26 -62.92
C VAL A 105 -24.43 14.97 -62.43
N ARG A 106 -24.36 15.86 -61.40
CA ARG A 106 -25.42 16.82 -60.92
C ARG A 106 -26.68 16.22 -60.26
N ARG A 107 -27.48 16.93 -59.43
CA ARG A 107 -27.53 18.38 -59.05
C ARG A 107 -27.91 18.57 -57.55
N GLY A 108 -27.99 19.81 -57.05
CA GLY A 108 -28.17 20.18 -55.62
C GLY A 108 -29.58 19.98 -55.01
N THR A 109 -29.90 20.50 -53.81
CA THR A 109 -29.25 21.60 -53.04
C THR A 109 -29.68 21.63 -51.56
N LEU A 110 -28.85 22.19 -50.65
CA LEU A 110 -29.16 22.86 -49.35
C LEU A 110 -30.17 22.21 -48.37
N LEU A 111 -29.89 21.94 -47.09
CA LEU A 111 -29.25 22.80 -46.06
C LEU A 111 -28.67 21.98 -44.87
N SER A 112 -28.01 22.69 -43.92
CA SER A 112 -27.31 22.24 -42.69
C SER A 112 -28.12 21.38 -41.69
N SER A 113 -27.52 20.53 -40.84
CA SER A 113 -26.13 20.05 -40.72
C SER A 113 -26.05 18.79 -39.82
N SER A 114 -25.34 17.74 -40.26
CA SER A 114 -25.31 16.40 -39.63
C SER A 114 -24.33 16.31 -38.43
N LEU A 115 -24.39 15.39 -37.45
CA LEU A 115 -24.85 13.98 -37.32
C LEU A 115 -23.96 12.86 -37.92
N THR A 116 -23.13 12.26 -37.05
CA THR A 116 -22.69 10.82 -37.02
C THR A 116 -21.82 10.19 -38.14
N TYR A 117 -21.32 8.99 -37.80
CA TYR A 117 -20.79 7.86 -38.60
C TYR A 117 -19.27 7.60 -38.73
N ILE A 118 -18.85 6.57 -37.98
CA ILE A 118 -18.00 5.38 -38.29
C ILE A 118 -16.75 5.53 -39.19
N ALA A 119 -15.66 4.88 -38.75
CA ALA A 119 -14.31 4.92 -39.33
C ALA A 119 -14.10 4.15 -40.66
N PRO A 120 -13.11 4.55 -41.48
CA PRO A 120 -12.61 3.79 -42.64
C PRO A 120 -11.12 3.39 -42.56
N LEU A 121 -10.67 2.71 -43.62
CA LEU A 121 -9.30 2.25 -43.88
C LEU A 121 -8.91 2.65 -45.33
N CYS A 122 -7.65 2.88 -45.72
CA CYS A 122 -6.38 3.12 -44.99
C CYS A 122 -5.37 3.65 -46.06
N VAL A 123 -4.18 3.03 -46.14
CA VAL A 123 -3.20 3.05 -47.26
C VAL A 123 -2.18 4.20 -47.30
N SER A 124 -0.93 3.79 -47.52
CA SER A 124 0.30 4.58 -47.64
C SER A 124 0.54 5.11 -49.06
N GLY A 125 1.20 6.27 -49.18
CA GLY A 125 1.77 6.77 -50.44
C GLY A 125 3.12 7.47 -50.26
N LYS A 126 4.17 6.96 -50.92
CA LYS A 126 5.40 7.69 -51.31
C LYS A 126 5.38 7.77 -52.84
N PRO A 127 5.83 8.86 -53.48
CA PRO A 127 7.27 9.14 -53.65
C PRO A 127 7.64 10.62 -53.36
N GLY A 128 8.91 11.04 -53.29
CA GLY A 128 10.18 10.30 -53.39
C GLY A 128 11.22 11.07 -54.23
N TRP A 129 12.52 10.90 -53.95
CA TRP A 129 13.66 11.10 -54.87
C TRP A 129 14.92 10.48 -54.25
N GLU A 130 15.97 10.25 -55.05
CA GLU A 130 17.04 9.29 -54.73
C GLU A 130 18.42 9.91 -54.42
N VAL A 131 19.23 9.10 -53.73
CA VAL A 131 20.72 9.14 -53.65
C VAL A 131 21.38 8.98 -55.04
N PRO A 132 22.74 9.05 -55.24
CA PRO A 132 23.87 9.05 -54.28
C PRO A 132 25.05 10.02 -54.63
N LYS A 133 26.22 9.77 -53.99
CA LYS A 133 27.62 10.18 -54.32
C LYS A 133 28.05 11.54 -53.75
N GLY A 134 29.34 11.77 -53.45
CA GLY A 134 30.52 10.88 -53.51
C GLY A 134 31.83 11.66 -53.27
N ALA A 135 32.89 11.00 -52.82
CA ALA A 135 34.09 11.67 -52.26
C ALA A 135 35.09 12.27 -53.27
N ALA A 136 35.56 13.49 -52.98
CA ALA A 136 36.80 14.16 -53.41
C ALA A 136 37.05 15.33 -52.41
N LYS A 137 38.26 15.65 -51.90
CA LYS A 137 39.52 16.12 -52.54
C LYS A 137 39.36 17.46 -53.32
N GLU A 138 40.24 18.47 -53.21
CA GLU A 138 41.46 18.70 -52.40
C GLU A 138 41.90 20.19 -52.36
N ILE A 139 42.57 20.60 -51.26
CA ILE A 139 43.67 21.60 -51.08
C ILE A 139 43.69 22.94 -51.89
N LYS A 140 43.82 24.07 -51.14
CA LYS A 140 44.79 25.22 -51.25
C LYS A 140 44.13 26.47 -50.62
N GLY A 141 44.72 27.16 -49.63
CA GLY A 141 45.91 28.04 -49.72
C GLY A 141 45.42 29.50 -49.52
N THR A 142 46.18 30.49 -49.02
CA THR A 142 47.62 30.58 -48.67
C THR A 142 47.86 31.87 -47.85
N LEU A 143 48.89 31.91 -46.98
CA LEU A 143 49.49 33.13 -46.36
C LEU A 143 48.55 33.96 -45.43
N GLY A 144 49.01 34.86 -44.55
CA GLY A 144 50.37 35.27 -44.17
C GLY A 144 50.39 36.06 -42.83
N ARG A 145 51.56 36.48 -42.32
CA ARG A 145 51.73 37.21 -41.03
C ARG A 145 51.48 38.72 -41.19
N GLY A 146 51.06 39.44 -40.12
CA GLY A 146 51.38 40.89 -40.03
C GLY A 146 50.52 41.87 -39.20
N ILE A 147 50.55 41.79 -37.86
CA ILE A 147 50.86 42.89 -36.90
C ILE A 147 50.31 44.34 -37.15
N LYS A 148 49.61 44.92 -36.13
CA LYS A 148 49.32 46.37 -35.84
C LYS A 148 48.30 47.09 -36.76
N MET A 149 47.54 48.14 -36.34
CA MET A 149 47.12 48.67 -35.02
C MET A 149 45.96 49.71 -35.21
N SER A 150 45.26 50.07 -34.11
CA SER A 150 44.24 51.16 -33.98
C SER A 150 42.91 51.01 -34.76
N GLY A 151 41.75 51.49 -34.25
CA GLY A 151 41.45 51.98 -32.90
C GLY A 151 40.05 52.62 -32.73
N GLY A 152 39.35 52.34 -31.61
CA GLY A 152 38.03 52.89 -31.21
C GLY A 152 36.84 52.38 -32.03
N SER A 153 35.59 52.33 -31.56
CA SER A 153 34.94 52.32 -30.22
C SER A 153 33.59 51.57 -30.41
N GLU A 154 32.87 50.99 -29.43
CA GLU A 154 32.42 51.49 -28.13
C GLU A 154 32.06 50.33 -27.14
N ASN A 155 31.86 50.70 -25.87
CA ASN A 155 31.00 50.09 -24.83
C ASN A 155 31.09 48.58 -24.47
N GLN A 156 31.52 48.35 -23.22
CA GLN A 156 31.23 47.16 -22.40
C GLN A 156 29.77 47.24 -21.89
N VAL A 157 29.11 46.21 -21.35
CA VAL A 157 29.34 45.36 -20.14
C VAL A 157 28.52 44.06 -20.41
N GLU A 158 28.84 42.83 -19.94
CA GLU A 158 29.15 42.34 -18.59
C GLU A 158 29.82 40.94 -18.63
N LYS A 159 30.64 40.55 -17.64
CA LYS A 159 31.02 39.13 -17.47
C LYS A 159 31.67 38.75 -16.12
N ARG A 160 31.35 37.51 -15.70
CA ARG A 160 32.03 36.59 -14.75
C ARG A 160 31.59 36.63 -13.28
N TYR A 161 31.26 35.44 -12.79
CA TYR A 161 31.66 34.91 -11.49
C TYR A 161 32.36 33.57 -11.71
N ASN A 162 33.47 33.31 -11.01
CA ASN A 162 33.96 31.98 -10.59
C ASN A 162 35.26 32.15 -9.78
N GLU A 163 35.40 31.37 -8.69
CA GLU A 163 36.59 31.26 -7.81
C GLU A 163 36.99 32.60 -7.09
N VAL A 164 37.55 32.62 -5.88
CA VAL A 164 38.62 31.81 -5.25
C VAL A 164 38.36 31.63 -3.73
N GLU A 165 38.99 30.63 -3.10
CA GLU A 165 38.98 30.38 -1.64
C GLU A 165 40.35 30.66 -0.98
N ALA A 166 40.38 30.73 0.36
CA ALA A 166 41.52 30.74 1.28
C ALA A 166 42.29 32.07 1.52
N GLY A 167 42.58 32.35 2.81
CA GLY A 167 43.45 33.45 3.28
C GLY A 167 43.15 33.88 4.73
N MET A 168 44.08 33.67 5.68
CA MET A 168 43.94 34.04 7.10
C MET A 168 45.02 35.05 7.56
N ASN A 169 44.75 35.74 8.68
CA ASN A 169 45.63 36.60 9.51
C ASN A 169 45.85 38.06 9.05
N GLY A 170 45.79 39.05 9.99
CA GLY A 170 46.44 40.37 9.77
C GLY A 170 45.97 41.67 10.48
N VAL A 171 46.00 41.77 11.81
CA VAL A 171 46.60 42.91 12.59
C VAL A 171 46.18 44.41 12.33
N VAL A 172 45.45 44.99 13.31
CA VAL A 172 45.59 46.32 13.99
C VAL A 172 45.27 47.69 13.30
N GLY A 173 44.46 48.52 14.02
CA GLY A 173 44.47 50.01 14.04
C GLY A 173 43.30 50.75 13.35
N GLY A 174 42.75 51.89 13.80
CA GLY A 174 42.84 52.61 15.11
C GLY A 174 42.58 54.14 15.02
N HIS A 175 41.66 54.70 15.86
CA HIS A 175 41.36 56.16 16.07
C HIS A 175 40.85 56.98 14.85
N ASP A 176 40.24 58.19 14.91
CA ASP A 176 39.56 58.97 15.99
C ASP A 176 38.62 60.07 15.41
N GLY A 177 37.65 60.56 16.20
CA GLY A 177 37.01 61.90 16.08
C GLY A 177 36.09 62.18 14.87
N SER A 178 35.35 63.31 14.79
CA SER A 178 34.96 64.33 15.81
C SER A 178 33.73 65.16 15.30
N LEU A 179 33.13 66.02 16.15
CA LEU A 179 31.87 66.75 15.89
C LEU A 179 32.04 68.06 15.09
N SER A 180 31.00 68.51 14.36
CA SER A 180 30.61 69.95 14.37
C SER A 180 29.16 70.28 13.91
N THR A 181 28.43 70.91 14.83
CA THR A 181 27.20 71.75 14.78
C THR A 181 26.79 72.52 13.50
N ALA A 182 25.47 72.77 13.34
CA ALA A 182 24.91 73.97 12.66
C ALA A 182 23.55 74.42 13.24
N LYS A 183 23.18 75.71 13.06
CA LYS A 183 22.04 76.45 13.66
C LYS A 183 21.73 77.72 12.80
N VAL A 184 20.55 78.37 12.77
CA VAL A 184 19.18 78.12 13.29
C VAL A 184 18.16 78.93 12.46
N GLY A 185 16.84 78.69 12.56
CA GLY A 185 15.81 79.59 11.98
C GLY A 185 14.36 79.20 12.31
N ALA A 186 13.44 80.16 12.41
CA ALA A 186 12.03 79.95 12.79
C ALA A 186 11.08 81.01 12.19
N LYS A 187 9.78 80.65 12.04
CA LYS A 187 8.62 81.58 12.13
C LYS A 187 7.26 80.84 12.12
N GLU A 188 6.22 81.53 12.56
CA GLU A 188 4.85 81.04 12.76
C GLU A 188 3.92 81.36 11.58
N GLY A 189 2.79 80.64 11.48
CA GLY A 189 1.68 80.88 10.55
C GLY A 189 0.53 79.90 10.82
N SER A 190 -0.73 80.31 10.64
CA SER A 190 -1.91 79.60 11.18
C SER A 190 -2.92 79.08 10.13
N ASN A 191 -3.67 78.05 10.55
CA ASN A 191 -4.95 77.54 10.01
C ASN A 191 -5.03 77.11 8.54
N THR A 192 -5.19 75.81 8.29
CA THR A 192 -6.42 75.22 7.70
C THR A 192 -6.40 73.68 7.79
N GLU A 193 -7.54 73.03 7.57
CA GLU A 193 -7.71 71.58 7.67
C GLU A 193 -7.20 70.82 6.43
N GLY A 194 -6.61 69.64 6.62
CA GLY A 194 -6.43 68.67 5.54
C GLY A 194 -5.17 67.80 5.62
N LYS A 195 -5.36 66.47 5.78
CA LYS A 195 -4.40 65.37 5.51
C LYS A 195 -2.96 65.56 6.00
N ALA A 196 -2.63 64.96 7.15
CA ALA A 196 -1.24 64.81 7.60
C ALA A 196 -0.40 64.01 6.57
N PRO A 197 0.80 64.49 6.18
CA PRO A 197 1.70 63.77 5.28
C PRO A 197 2.54 62.71 6.01
N ALA A 198 3.13 61.80 5.23
CA ALA A 198 4.04 60.76 5.72
C ALA A 198 5.46 61.29 6.04
N LEU A 199 6.33 60.38 6.51
CA LEU A 199 7.77 60.52 6.78
C LEU A 199 8.17 61.13 8.14
N ALA A 200 8.05 60.30 9.18
CA ALA A 200 9.13 60.18 10.17
C ALA A 200 9.89 58.88 9.86
N ALA A 201 11.01 58.98 9.13
CA ALA A 201 11.82 57.82 8.78
C ALA A 201 12.66 57.36 9.98
N SER A 202 12.14 56.39 10.75
CA SER A 202 13.02 55.52 11.52
C SER A 202 13.91 54.74 10.54
N SER A 203 15.13 54.39 10.96
CA SER A 203 16.03 53.57 10.15
C SER A 203 15.44 52.17 9.99
N ALA A 204 14.73 51.94 8.87
CA ALA A 204 14.04 50.70 8.57
C ALA A 204 15.01 49.51 8.64
N ARG A 205 14.92 48.78 9.75
CA ARG A 205 15.78 47.64 10.03
C ARG A 205 15.43 46.55 9.02
N ARG A 206 16.44 45.97 8.36
CA ARG A 206 16.23 44.83 7.46
C ARG A 206 15.45 43.73 8.21
N ALA A 207 14.30 43.36 7.68
CA ALA A 207 13.53 42.20 8.12
C ALA A 207 14.39 40.93 8.06
N LEU A 208 14.26 40.07 9.07
CA LEU A 208 15.02 38.82 9.14
C LEU A 208 14.36 37.77 8.24
N SER A 209 15.12 37.15 7.35
CA SER A 209 14.68 35.95 6.63
C SER A 209 14.44 34.79 7.59
N ALA A 210 13.59 33.82 7.23
CA ALA A 210 13.33 32.66 8.09
C ALA A 210 14.62 31.88 8.45
N GLU A 211 15.60 31.88 7.55
CA GLU A 211 16.93 31.31 7.78
C GLU A 211 17.74 32.10 8.82
N GLU A 212 17.68 33.43 8.80
CA GLU A 212 18.31 34.28 9.82
C GLU A 212 17.63 34.15 11.19
N VAL A 213 16.30 33.93 11.22
CA VAL A 213 15.55 33.62 12.46
C VAL A 213 15.93 32.24 13.00
N ARG A 214 15.82 31.18 12.19
CA ARG A 214 16.21 29.80 12.53
C ARG A 214 17.66 29.73 13.03
N GLY A 215 18.59 30.36 12.30
CA GLY A 215 20.00 30.44 12.68
C GLY A 215 20.23 31.25 13.96
N GLY A 216 19.48 32.32 14.18
CA GLY A 216 19.53 33.12 15.42
C GLY A 216 19.16 32.30 16.65
N PHE A 217 18.06 31.54 16.58
CA PHE A 217 17.61 30.64 17.65
C PHE A 217 18.68 29.60 18.02
N ILE A 218 19.17 28.85 17.02
CA ILE A 218 20.13 27.75 17.22
C ILE A 218 21.46 28.29 17.78
N ASN A 219 21.98 29.40 17.25
CA ASN A 219 23.22 29.99 17.74
C ASN A 219 23.08 30.53 19.17
N TYR A 220 21.96 31.18 19.51
CA TYR A 220 21.72 31.69 20.86
C TYR A 220 21.78 30.59 21.92
N PHE A 221 21.06 29.48 21.73
CA PHE A 221 21.08 28.37 22.69
C PHE A 221 22.40 27.60 22.69
N LYS A 222 23.09 27.51 21.54
CA LYS A 222 24.47 27.00 21.45
C LYS A 222 25.44 27.82 22.32
N GLU A 223 25.31 29.14 22.36
CA GLU A 223 26.06 30.01 23.30
C GLU A 223 25.66 29.77 24.77
N LYS A 224 24.43 29.33 25.05
CA LYS A 224 24.01 28.84 26.39
C LYS A 224 24.39 27.36 26.65
N ASN A 225 25.37 26.80 25.92
CA ASN A 225 25.86 25.42 26.00
C ASN A 225 24.83 24.33 25.66
N HIS A 226 23.85 24.59 24.78
CA HIS A 226 22.98 23.55 24.24
C HIS A 226 23.66 22.78 23.10
N THR A 227 23.49 21.46 23.09
CA THR A 227 23.94 20.62 21.97
C THR A 227 23.00 20.86 20.79
N VAL A 228 23.53 21.22 19.63
CA VAL A 228 22.70 21.29 18.40
C VAL A 228 22.41 19.85 17.94
N VAL A 229 21.14 19.51 17.79
CA VAL A 229 20.68 18.18 17.35
C VAL A 229 20.10 18.28 15.93
N GLU A 230 20.23 17.22 15.13
CA GLU A 230 19.59 17.15 13.82
C GLU A 230 18.10 16.81 13.96
N SER A 231 17.27 17.46 13.16
CA SER A 231 15.81 17.32 13.17
C SER A 231 15.36 15.87 12.96
N ALA A 232 14.66 15.29 13.93
CA ALA A 232 14.16 13.93 13.86
C ALA A 232 13.13 13.74 12.73
N SER A 233 12.88 12.49 12.35
CA SER A 233 11.89 12.16 11.32
C SER A 233 10.48 12.63 11.71
N VAL A 234 9.67 13.07 10.74
CA VAL A 234 8.22 13.24 10.94
C VAL A 234 7.49 11.91 11.17
N ILE A 235 8.16 10.78 10.88
CA ILE A 235 7.71 9.43 11.19
C ILE A 235 8.24 9.06 12.58
N PRO A 236 7.39 8.97 13.62
CA PRO A 236 7.85 8.58 14.94
C PRO A 236 8.17 7.08 14.94
N TYR A 237 9.42 6.78 15.27
CA TYR A 237 9.94 5.42 15.45
C TYR A 237 9.54 4.89 16.83
N ASN A 238 9.05 3.65 16.89
CA ASN A 238 8.61 2.97 18.11
C ASN A 238 7.61 3.72 19.03
N ASP A 239 6.89 4.72 18.50
CA ASP A 239 5.73 5.31 19.19
C ASP A 239 4.42 5.05 18.43
N ASN A 240 3.74 3.98 18.83
CA ASN A 240 2.43 3.60 18.30
C ASN A 240 1.29 4.52 18.76
N THR A 241 1.53 5.51 19.64
CA THR A 241 0.50 6.47 20.07
C THR A 241 0.33 7.63 19.07
N LEU A 242 1.27 7.82 18.13
CA LEU A 242 1.29 8.96 17.21
C LEU A 242 1.38 8.55 15.74
N LEU A 243 0.62 9.25 14.89
CA LEU A 243 0.73 9.09 13.43
C LEU A 243 1.97 9.80 12.88
N PHE A 244 2.28 10.99 13.39
CA PHE A 244 3.44 11.80 13.03
C PHE A 244 4.06 12.45 14.28
N THR A 245 5.31 12.87 14.17
CA THR A 245 5.99 13.75 15.14
C THR A 245 5.25 15.10 15.18
N ASN A 246 4.71 15.46 16.35
CA ASN A 246 3.84 16.61 16.55
C ASN A 246 4.43 17.71 17.46
N ALA A 247 5.55 17.42 18.12
CA ALA A 247 6.35 18.36 18.92
C ALA A 247 7.84 17.95 18.97
N GLY A 248 8.73 18.89 19.28
CA GLY A 248 10.17 18.63 19.38
C GLY A 248 10.55 17.59 20.43
N MET A 249 9.80 17.48 21.54
CA MET A 249 10.06 16.52 22.61
C MET A 249 9.95 15.04 22.22
N ASN A 250 9.25 14.70 21.13
CA ASN A 250 8.95 13.31 20.78
C ASN A 250 10.22 12.44 20.69
N GLN A 251 11.30 12.98 20.11
CA GLN A 251 12.58 12.29 19.95
C GLN A 251 13.30 12.02 21.29
N PHE A 252 13.05 12.84 22.32
CA PHE A 252 13.70 12.75 23.63
C PHE A 252 12.86 11.97 24.67
N LYS A 253 11.75 11.34 24.28
CA LYS A 253 10.85 10.55 25.15
C LYS A 253 11.59 9.55 26.07
N LYS A 254 12.61 8.86 25.53
CA LYS A 254 13.46 7.91 26.28
C LYS A 254 14.32 8.60 27.36
N ILE A 255 14.68 9.88 27.21
CA ILE A 255 15.41 10.68 28.22
C ILE A 255 14.46 11.10 29.35
N PHE A 256 13.32 11.75 29.03
CA PHE A 256 12.37 12.23 30.05
C PHE A 256 11.88 11.10 30.97
N LEU A 257 11.67 9.90 30.43
CA LEU A 257 11.25 8.72 31.19
C LEU A 257 12.39 8.01 31.95
N GLY A 258 13.65 8.46 31.82
CA GLY A 258 14.81 7.82 32.43
C GLY A 258 15.16 6.43 31.87
N GLN A 259 14.69 6.13 30.65
CA GLN A 259 14.81 4.82 30.00
C GLN A 259 16.03 4.69 29.07
N VAL A 260 16.75 5.78 28.83
CA VAL A 260 17.97 5.81 28.01
C VAL A 260 19.17 5.27 28.80
N ASP A 261 20.04 4.50 28.15
CA ASP A 261 21.34 4.15 28.74
C ASP A 261 22.22 5.40 28.88
N LYS A 262 22.76 5.61 30.09
CA LYS A 262 23.66 6.71 30.44
C LYS A 262 25.00 6.66 29.70
N SER A 263 25.40 5.50 29.17
CA SER A 263 26.62 5.38 28.34
C SER A 263 26.40 5.79 26.88
N SER A 264 25.16 5.76 26.39
CA SER A 264 24.79 6.13 25.01
C SER A 264 24.98 7.62 24.72
N ASP A 265 25.03 8.02 23.45
CA ASP A 265 25.19 9.44 23.07
C ASP A 265 23.95 10.26 23.44
N LEU A 266 22.75 9.66 23.38
CA LEU A 266 21.49 10.24 23.82
C LEU A 266 21.40 10.38 25.36
N GLY A 267 22.00 9.46 26.12
CA GLY A 267 22.04 9.50 27.59
C GLY A 267 23.05 10.50 28.18
N LYS A 268 23.95 11.05 27.35
CA LYS A 268 24.88 12.14 27.72
C LYS A 268 24.27 13.54 27.54
N LEU A 269 23.15 13.67 26.83
CA LEU A 269 22.50 14.95 26.58
C LEU A 269 21.95 15.55 27.88
N LYS A 270 22.44 16.74 28.24
CA LYS A 270 21.90 17.60 29.32
C LYS A 270 21.05 18.74 28.80
N ARG A 271 21.43 19.27 27.63
CA ARG A 271 20.83 20.42 26.96
C ARG A 271 20.83 20.17 25.45
N ALA A 272 19.71 20.42 24.79
CA ALA A 272 19.57 20.27 23.33
C ALA A 272 18.86 21.49 22.71
N VAL A 273 19.18 21.80 21.45
CA VAL A 273 18.46 22.77 20.62
C VAL A 273 18.37 22.23 19.20
N ASP A 274 17.23 22.39 18.54
CA ASP A 274 17.04 22.01 17.14
C ASP A 274 16.07 22.93 16.39
N THR A 275 15.67 22.48 15.19
CA THR A 275 14.39 22.85 14.61
C THR A 275 13.66 21.58 14.16
N GLN A 276 12.64 21.15 14.90
CA GLN A 276 11.93 19.91 14.64
C GLN A 276 10.91 20.08 13.50
N LYS A 277 10.98 19.17 12.52
CA LYS A 277 9.92 18.93 11.53
C LYS A 277 8.66 18.41 12.23
N CYS A 278 7.58 19.17 12.28
CA CYS A 278 6.32 18.77 12.91
C CYS A 278 5.20 18.64 11.88
N ILE A 279 4.37 17.59 12.00
CA ILE A 279 3.15 17.41 11.19
C ILE A 279 1.92 17.29 12.10
N ARG A 280 0.88 18.10 11.83
CA ARG A 280 -0.41 18.10 12.53
C ARG A 280 -1.55 17.75 11.59
N ALA A 281 -1.56 16.47 11.18
CA ALA A 281 -2.59 15.91 10.33
C ALA A 281 -3.00 14.52 10.86
N GLY A 282 -4.23 14.44 11.39
CA GLY A 282 -4.77 13.26 12.09
C GLY A 282 -4.27 13.10 13.53
N GLY A 283 -5.09 12.45 14.36
CA GLY A 283 -4.82 12.27 15.80
C GLY A 283 -5.44 13.37 16.66
N LYS A 284 -4.87 13.61 17.86
CA LYS A 284 -5.32 14.62 18.83
C LYS A 284 -5.16 16.06 18.33
N HIS A 285 -4.14 16.31 17.52
CA HIS A 285 -3.81 17.61 16.93
C HIS A 285 -3.90 17.49 15.40
N ASN A 286 -4.90 18.14 14.79
CA ASN A 286 -5.24 17.97 13.38
C ASN A 286 -5.70 19.31 12.79
N ASP A 287 -4.76 20.03 12.21
CA ASP A 287 -4.95 21.41 11.72
C ASP A 287 -5.33 21.38 10.21
N LEU A 288 -5.33 20.18 9.61
CA LEU A 288 -5.51 19.87 8.18
C LEU A 288 -6.79 20.43 7.55
N ASP A 289 -7.85 20.61 8.31
CA ASP A 289 -9.12 21.11 7.78
C ASP A 289 -9.24 22.64 7.87
N ASP A 290 -8.36 23.31 8.62
CA ASP A 290 -8.36 24.76 8.80
C ASP A 290 -7.31 25.47 7.94
N VAL A 291 -6.19 24.80 7.64
CA VAL A 291 -5.20 25.24 6.65
C VAL A 291 -5.83 25.84 5.40
N GLY A 292 -5.52 27.12 5.18
CA GLY A 292 -5.96 27.97 4.08
C GLY A 292 -7.19 28.84 4.35
N LYS A 293 -8.05 28.48 5.32
CA LYS A 293 -9.18 29.32 5.78
C LYS A 293 -8.65 30.55 6.53
N ASP A 294 -7.74 30.29 7.47
CA ASP A 294 -6.99 31.29 8.22
C ASP A 294 -5.58 31.51 7.62
N VAL A 295 -4.77 32.27 8.34
CA VAL A 295 -3.44 32.75 7.94
C VAL A 295 -2.29 32.20 8.79
N TYR A 296 -2.55 31.26 9.71
CA TYR A 296 -1.58 30.86 10.74
C TYR A 296 -1.54 29.37 11.13
N HIS A 297 -2.50 28.55 10.70
CA HIS A 297 -2.45 27.08 10.81
C HIS A 297 -1.75 26.44 9.61
N HIS A 298 -1.07 25.32 9.87
CA HIS A 298 -0.23 24.58 8.91
C HIS A 298 -0.30 23.07 9.15
N THR A 299 -0.31 22.25 8.09
CA THR A 299 -0.15 20.78 8.26
C THR A 299 1.28 20.39 8.58
N PHE A 300 2.24 21.18 8.11
CA PHE A 300 3.67 21.04 8.40
C PHE A 300 4.24 22.40 8.79
N PHE A 301 4.96 22.44 9.90
CA PHE A 301 5.64 23.63 10.40
C PHE A 301 6.96 23.25 11.09
N GLU A 302 7.82 24.23 11.29
CA GLU A 302 9.09 24.05 12.00
C GLU A 302 8.95 24.51 13.46
N MET A 303 9.14 23.59 14.39
CA MET A 303 9.16 23.89 15.83
C MET A 303 10.59 24.15 16.26
N LEU A 304 10.94 25.41 16.50
CA LEU A 304 12.17 25.79 17.18
C LEU A 304 12.04 25.41 18.65
N GLY A 305 12.89 24.50 19.14
CA GLY A 305 12.80 24.01 20.52
C GLY A 305 14.14 23.94 21.23
N ASN A 306 14.10 24.15 22.55
CA ASN A 306 15.24 23.98 23.45
C ASN A 306 14.85 23.09 24.63
N TRP A 307 15.75 22.21 25.05
CA TRP A 307 15.50 21.23 26.10
C TRP A 307 16.52 21.30 27.23
N SER A 308 16.04 20.99 28.44
CA SER A 308 16.83 20.75 29.64
C SER A 308 16.45 19.40 30.22
N PHE A 309 17.44 18.55 30.47
CA PHE A 309 17.26 17.23 31.07
C PHE A 309 17.83 17.24 32.50
N GLY A 310 17.14 17.96 33.40
CA GLY A 310 17.53 18.11 34.80
C GLY A 310 18.72 19.04 35.07
N ASP A 311 19.04 19.97 34.16
CA ASP A 311 20.24 20.84 34.24
C ASP A 311 19.91 22.32 34.56
N TYR A 312 18.78 22.83 34.07
CA TYR A 312 18.14 24.11 34.43
C TYR A 312 16.60 23.98 34.36
N PHE A 313 15.84 24.93 34.91
CA PHE A 313 14.36 24.84 34.93
C PHE A 313 13.68 26.20 34.65
N LYS A 314 12.57 26.50 35.35
CA LYS A 314 11.67 27.64 35.07
C LYS A 314 12.40 28.97 34.95
N GLU A 315 13.26 29.29 35.92
CA GLU A 315 13.89 30.60 36.02
C GLU A 315 14.80 30.86 34.83
N GLU A 316 15.77 29.99 34.55
CA GLU A 316 16.66 30.21 33.40
C GLU A 316 15.93 30.07 32.06
N SER A 317 14.87 29.23 31.97
CA SER A 317 14.10 29.09 30.74
C SER A 317 13.27 30.35 30.40
N ILE A 318 12.69 31.01 31.40
CA ILE A 318 11.96 32.27 31.21
C ILE A 318 12.95 33.41 30.92
N ASP A 319 14.03 33.50 31.68
CA ASP A 319 15.10 34.49 31.48
C ASP A 319 15.71 34.37 30.06
N TYR A 320 15.94 33.14 29.54
CA TYR A 320 16.41 32.90 28.16
C TYR A 320 15.36 33.25 27.08
N ALA A 321 14.08 32.91 27.30
CA ALA A 321 13.02 33.23 26.34
C ALA A 321 12.82 34.74 26.19
N TRP A 322 12.82 35.46 27.32
CA TRP A 322 12.72 36.92 27.34
C TRP A 322 13.92 37.59 26.66
N ASP A 323 15.14 37.15 26.96
CA ASP A 323 16.37 37.68 26.37
C ASP A 323 16.44 37.42 24.84
N LEU A 324 16.02 36.24 24.37
CA LEU A 324 15.95 35.98 22.93
C LEU A 324 14.93 36.90 22.23
N LEU A 325 13.69 36.99 22.74
CA LEU A 325 12.65 37.81 22.12
C LEU A 325 12.98 39.32 22.15
N THR A 326 13.39 39.83 23.31
CA THR A 326 13.54 41.28 23.54
C THR A 326 14.95 41.81 23.28
N ASN A 327 16.00 40.99 23.44
CA ASN A 327 17.38 41.42 23.20
C ASN A 327 18.01 40.92 21.90
N VAL A 328 17.68 39.72 21.41
CA VAL A 328 18.23 39.21 20.13
C VAL A 328 17.33 39.63 18.97
N TYR A 329 16.07 39.20 18.98
CA TYR A 329 15.10 39.56 17.94
C TYR A 329 14.57 41.00 18.06
N LYS A 330 14.74 41.64 19.22
CA LYS A 330 14.35 43.04 19.49
C LYS A 330 12.86 43.31 19.24
N ILE A 331 12.00 42.35 19.61
CA ILE A 331 10.55 42.55 19.71
C ILE A 331 10.26 43.53 20.86
N ASP A 332 9.28 44.42 20.67
CA ASP A 332 8.85 45.38 21.70
C ASP A 332 8.24 44.64 22.91
N PRO A 333 8.84 44.74 24.12
CA PRO A 333 8.31 44.12 25.33
C PRO A 333 6.87 44.51 25.63
N ASN A 334 6.42 45.71 25.22
CA ASN A 334 5.09 46.22 25.54
C ASN A 334 3.96 45.52 24.78
N ARG A 335 4.30 44.64 23.84
CA ARG A 335 3.35 43.89 23.00
C ARG A 335 3.27 42.42 23.39
N LEU A 336 4.05 42.00 24.39
CA LEU A 336 4.06 40.65 24.93
C LEU A 336 3.05 40.52 26.07
N TYR A 337 2.32 39.42 26.06
CA TYR A 337 1.48 38.90 27.14
C TYR A 337 1.98 37.50 27.49
N VAL A 338 1.86 37.09 28.74
CA VAL A 338 2.35 35.77 29.20
C VAL A 338 1.32 35.06 30.05
N THR A 339 1.26 33.73 29.94
CA THR A 339 0.28 32.91 30.65
C THR A 339 0.92 31.99 31.68
N TYR A 340 0.16 31.57 32.69
CA TYR A 340 0.60 30.58 33.68
C TYR A 340 -0.54 29.66 34.12
N PHE A 341 -0.18 28.48 34.64
CA PHE A 341 -1.15 27.49 35.08
C PHE A 341 -1.87 27.91 36.37
N GLY A 342 -3.16 28.24 36.24
CA GLY A 342 -4.05 28.65 37.33
C GLY A 342 -4.55 27.52 38.24
N GLY A 343 -4.16 26.26 37.99
CA GLY A 343 -4.69 25.08 38.68
C GLY A 343 -5.96 24.49 38.05
N ASP A 344 -6.37 23.31 38.52
CA ASP A 344 -7.68 22.69 38.24
C ASP A 344 -8.12 21.84 39.45
N GLU A 345 -9.36 22.02 39.89
CA GLU A 345 -9.96 21.29 41.03
C GLU A 345 -9.91 19.76 40.87
N LYS A 346 -9.89 19.26 39.63
CA LYS A 346 -9.87 17.82 39.30
C LYS A 346 -8.47 17.21 39.41
N LEU A 347 -7.42 18.03 39.51
CA LEU A 347 -6.02 17.59 39.40
C LEU A 347 -5.19 18.10 40.59
N ALA A 348 -5.68 17.83 41.81
CA ALA A 348 -5.07 18.25 43.08
C ALA A 348 -3.60 17.82 43.30
N SER A 349 -3.04 16.96 42.44
CA SER A 349 -1.60 16.65 42.39
C SER A 349 -0.75 17.74 41.72
N CYS A 350 -1.34 18.68 40.97
CA CYS A 350 -0.68 19.84 40.39
C CYS A 350 -1.44 21.13 40.78
N PRO A 351 -0.96 21.90 41.77
CA PRO A 351 -1.55 23.18 42.16
C PRO A 351 -1.24 24.30 41.14
N GLU A 352 -1.79 25.50 41.40
CA GLU A 352 -1.47 26.75 40.70
C GLU A 352 0.04 27.04 40.69
N ASP A 353 0.57 27.44 39.52
CA ASP A 353 1.99 27.73 39.32
C ASP A 353 2.34 29.19 39.64
N LEU A 354 2.21 29.54 40.91
CA LEU A 354 2.59 30.85 41.45
C LEU A 354 4.10 31.13 41.35
N GLU A 355 4.93 30.10 41.18
CA GLU A 355 6.37 30.22 40.92
C GLU A 355 6.62 30.85 39.55
N THR A 356 5.98 30.32 38.50
CA THR A 356 6.02 30.88 37.14
C THR A 356 5.50 32.31 37.10
N LYS A 357 4.38 32.62 37.77
CA LYS A 357 3.89 34.01 37.91
C LYS A 357 4.94 34.92 38.54
N LYS A 358 5.60 34.49 39.61
CA LYS A 358 6.62 35.26 40.33
C LYS A 358 7.86 35.55 39.47
N ILE A 359 8.25 34.63 38.58
CA ILE A 359 9.38 34.85 37.67
C ILE A 359 8.98 35.88 36.59
N TRP A 360 7.78 35.79 36.01
CA TRP A 360 7.33 36.75 35.00
C TRP A 360 7.19 38.19 35.51
N LEU A 361 6.89 38.39 36.79
CA LEU A 361 6.87 39.71 37.44
C LEU A 361 8.23 40.46 37.44
N LYS A 362 9.34 39.79 37.06
CA LYS A 362 10.62 40.47 36.76
C LYS A 362 10.58 41.29 35.45
N TYR A 363 9.70 40.94 34.53
CA TYR A 363 9.79 41.27 33.11
C TYR A 363 8.54 41.94 32.54
N VAL A 364 7.37 41.55 33.03
CA VAL A 364 6.05 41.92 32.49
C VAL A 364 5.18 42.47 33.63
N ASP A 365 4.41 43.53 33.38
CA ASP A 365 3.43 44.05 34.34
C ASP A 365 2.36 43.01 34.68
N GLU A 366 1.90 42.98 35.94
CA GLU A 366 0.94 41.97 36.41
C GLU A 366 -0.36 41.90 35.59
N SER A 367 -0.82 43.01 35.03
CA SER A 367 -2.00 43.07 34.14
C SER A 367 -1.84 42.29 32.83
N ARG A 368 -0.62 41.87 32.48
CA ARG A 368 -0.28 41.09 31.28
C ARG A 368 0.20 39.67 31.61
N ILE A 369 0.09 39.24 32.88
CA ILE A 369 0.40 37.88 33.35
C ILE A 369 -0.90 37.15 33.71
N LEU A 370 -1.37 36.25 32.86
CA LEU A 370 -2.75 35.75 32.87
C LEU A 370 -2.86 34.26 33.28
N PRO A 371 -3.74 33.89 34.23
CA PRO A 371 -3.98 32.50 34.60
C PRO A 371 -4.95 31.79 33.64
N PHE A 372 -4.62 30.58 33.19
CA PHE A 372 -5.58 29.66 32.56
C PHE A 372 -5.45 28.23 33.11
N GLY A 373 -6.45 27.39 32.86
CA GLY A 373 -6.55 26.03 33.40
C GLY A 373 -5.91 24.94 32.52
N MET A 374 -6.30 23.69 32.78
CA MET A 374 -5.78 22.47 32.13
C MET A 374 -5.94 22.38 30.60
N LYS A 375 -6.74 23.23 29.95
CA LYS A 375 -6.92 23.22 28.49
C LYS A 375 -5.86 24.05 27.77
N GLU A 376 -5.38 25.12 28.41
CA GLU A 376 -4.41 26.06 27.87
C GLU A 376 -3.04 25.82 28.49
N ASN A 377 -2.89 26.09 29.80
CA ASN A 377 -1.60 26.08 30.50
C ASN A 377 -1.17 24.71 31.04
N PHE A 378 -1.62 23.60 30.45
CA PHE A 378 -1.11 22.27 30.78
C PHE A 378 -0.91 21.41 29.53
N TRP A 379 0.30 20.91 29.34
CA TRP A 379 0.71 20.23 28.13
C TRP A 379 0.84 18.71 28.32
N GLU A 380 0.29 17.95 27.37
CA GLU A 380 0.34 16.48 27.34
C GLU A 380 0.34 15.95 25.89
N MET A 381 1.39 15.20 25.53
CA MET A 381 1.65 14.73 24.15
C MET A 381 0.54 13.86 23.54
N ALA A 382 -0.12 13.06 24.39
CA ALA A 382 -1.12 12.05 24.04
C ALA A 382 -1.98 11.73 25.29
N ASP A 383 -2.79 10.68 25.24
CA ASP A 383 -3.53 10.20 26.42
C ASP A 383 -2.61 9.76 27.58
N THR A 384 -1.36 9.37 27.28
CA THR A 384 -0.30 8.94 28.23
C THR A 384 1.05 9.54 27.86
N GLY A 385 2.00 9.55 28.81
CA GLY A 385 3.38 10.02 28.61
C GLY A 385 3.78 11.27 29.42
N PRO A 386 5.01 11.80 29.20
CA PRO A 386 5.51 13.02 29.83
C PRO A 386 4.62 14.24 29.61
N CYS A 387 4.46 15.04 30.67
CA CYS A 387 3.54 16.17 30.74
C CYS A 387 3.88 17.15 31.88
N GLY A 388 3.24 18.32 31.88
CA GLY A 388 3.41 19.32 32.92
C GLY A 388 2.63 20.61 32.67
N PRO A 389 2.53 21.50 33.68
CA PRO A 389 2.07 22.86 33.45
C PRO A 389 3.03 23.59 32.50
N CYS A 390 2.52 24.57 31.77
CA CYS A 390 3.31 25.37 30.84
C CYS A 390 3.01 26.86 30.97
N SER A 391 3.85 27.66 30.32
CA SER A 391 3.70 29.11 30.18
C SER A 391 3.79 29.47 28.70
N GLU A 392 2.81 30.19 28.19
CA GLU A 392 2.77 30.63 26.79
C GLU A 392 3.12 32.11 26.73
N ILE A 393 3.75 32.51 25.63
CA ILE A 393 4.05 33.90 25.30
C ILE A 393 3.22 34.27 24.07
N HIS A 394 2.42 35.33 24.19
CA HIS A 394 1.58 35.86 23.11
C HIS A 394 2.04 37.24 22.68
N TYR A 395 1.84 37.58 21.41
CA TYR A 395 2.20 38.87 20.82
C TYR A 395 1.02 39.56 20.17
N ASP A 396 0.71 40.78 20.63
CA ASP A 396 -0.29 41.65 20.01
C ASP A 396 0.26 42.31 18.73
N ARG A 397 -0.33 41.97 17.57
CA ARG A 397 -0.02 42.53 16.25
C ARG A 397 -0.43 43.99 16.07
N ILE A 398 -1.34 44.53 16.88
CA ILE A 398 -1.73 45.94 16.85
C ILE A 398 -0.88 46.75 17.84
N GLY A 399 -0.82 46.31 19.10
CA GLY A 399 -0.11 47.02 20.18
C GLY A 399 -0.82 48.30 20.62
N ASN A 400 -0.25 48.98 21.63
CA ASN A 400 -0.79 50.21 22.23
C ASN A 400 -2.25 50.09 22.74
N ARG A 401 -2.70 48.87 23.03
CA ARG A 401 -4.02 48.53 23.60
C ARG A 401 -3.85 47.50 24.72
N ASP A 402 -4.88 47.36 25.55
CA ASP A 402 -5.06 46.13 26.31
C ASP A 402 -5.66 45.06 25.39
N ALA A 403 -4.97 43.92 25.31
CA ALA A 403 -5.34 42.75 24.52
C ALA A 403 -5.51 41.49 25.39
N SER A 404 -5.48 41.62 26.72
CA SER A 404 -5.57 40.52 27.69
C SER A 404 -6.81 39.63 27.48
N SER A 405 -7.93 40.21 27.07
CA SER A 405 -9.20 39.51 26.80
C SER A 405 -9.18 38.66 25.52
N LEU A 406 -8.20 38.87 24.62
CA LEU A 406 -8.02 38.13 23.37
C LEU A 406 -6.99 37.00 23.49
N VAL A 407 -6.21 36.96 24.58
CA VAL A 407 -5.27 35.87 24.85
C VAL A 407 -6.04 34.54 24.97
N ASN A 408 -5.56 33.52 24.25
CA ASN A 408 -6.23 32.22 24.09
C ASN A 408 -7.71 32.35 23.68
N LYS A 409 -7.95 33.11 22.59
CA LYS A 409 -9.24 33.24 21.88
C LYS A 409 -9.13 32.98 20.37
N ASP A 410 -8.01 32.44 19.90
CA ASP A 410 -7.74 32.11 18.50
C ASP A 410 -7.81 33.33 17.53
N ASP A 411 -7.63 34.54 18.07
CA ASP A 411 -7.66 35.81 17.35
C ASP A 411 -6.35 36.04 16.56
N PRO A 412 -6.38 36.27 15.24
CA PRO A 412 -5.17 36.43 14.43
C PRO A 412 -4.33 37.66 14.81
N SER A 413 -4.90 38.63 15.53
CA SER A 413 -4.20 39.81 16.04
C SER A 413 -3.45 39.58 17.36
N VAL A 414 -3.63 38.44 18.04
CA VAL A 414 -2.94 38.10 19.29
C VAL A 414 -2.46 36.64 19.25
N LEU A 415 -1.27 36.43 18.67
CA LEU A 415 -0.75 35.08 18.41
C LEU A 415 0.11 34.56 19.57
N GLU A 416 -0.15 33.32 20.00
CA GLU A 416 0.81 32.49 20.73
C GLU A 416 2.07 32.31 19.86
N ILE A 417 3.23 32.73 20.35
CA ILE A 417 4.52 32.62 19.62
C ILE A 417 5.42 31.53 20.18
N TRP A 418 5.39 31.27 21.48
CA TRP A 418 6.28 30.32 22.15
C TRP A 418 5.58 29.69 23.36
N ASN A 419 5.62 28.37 23.46
CA ASN A 419 5.15 27.58 24.60
C ASN A 419 6.36 27.04 25.38
N ILE A 420 6.39 27.21 26.70
CA ILE A 420 7.44 26.74 27.62
C ILE A 420 6.82 25.74 28.59
N VAL A 421 7.12 24.45 28.41
CA VAL A 421 6.54 23.35 29.17
C VAL A 421 7.47 22.93 30.31
N PHE A 422 6.96 22.98 31.53
CA PHE A 422 7.67 22.59 32.74
C PHE A 422 7.42 21.11 33.04
N MET A 423 8.01 20.23 32.22
CA MET A 423 7.81 18.79 32.32
C MET A 423 8.28 18.25 33.67
N GLN A 424 7.34 17.71 34.44
CA GLN A 424 7.58 17.18 35.78
C GLN A 424 6.70 15.96 36.13
N TYR A 425 5.76 15.59 35.25
CA TYR A 425 4.87 14.44 35.42
C TYR A 425 4.94 13.47 34.22
N ASN A 426 4.52 12.23 34.46
CA ASN A 426 4.23 11.21 33.46
C ASN A 426 2.83 10.62 33.75
N LYS A 427 1.95 10.73 32.76
CA LYS A 427 0.55 10.28 32.84
C LYS A 427 0.44 8.82 32.40
N ASP A 428 -0.07 7.96 33.27
CA ASP A 428 -0.27 6.53 32.96
C ASP A 428 -1.62 6.23 32.31
N GLU A 429 -1.84 4.98 31.87
CA GLU A 429 -3.09 4.54 31.23
C GLU A 429 -4.34 4.68 32.12
N LYS A 430 -4.15 4.68 33.44
CA LYS A 430 -5.19 4.87 34.46
C LYS A 430 -5.40 6.38 34.76
N LYS A 431 -4.67 7.25 34.06
CA LYS A 431 -4.64 8.71 34.15
C LYS A 431 -4.07 9.25 35.48
N ASN A 432 -3.26 8.46 36.18
CA ASN A 432 -2.50 8.95 37.34
C ASN A 432 -1.30 9.78 36.89
N MET A 433 -0.98 10.83 37.65
CA MET A 433 0.12 11.74 37.39
C MET A 433 1.32 11.38 38.27
N ASN A 434 2.20 10.53 37.75
CA ASN A 434 3.43 10.11 38.43
C ASN A 434 4.51 11.19 38.23
N LYS A 435 5.43 11.41 39.17
CA LYS A 435 6.53 12.38 38.95
C LYS A 435 7.60 11.82 38.01
N LEU A 436 8.20 12.68 37.19
CA LEU A 436 9.39 12.32 36.39
C LEU A 436 10.63 12.14 37.28
N PRO A 437 11.67 11.40 36.83
CA PRO A 437 12.89 11.20 37.60
C PRO A 437 13.65 12.48 37.93
N PHE A 438 13.51 13.50 37.08
CA PHE A 438 14.03 14.86 37.26
C PHE A 438 13.14 15.85 36.48
N PRO A 439 13.00 17.12 36.93
CA PRO A 439 12.28 18.14 36.17
C PRO A 439 13.02 18.47 34.88
N CYS A 440 12.27 18.73 33.81
CA CYS A 440 12.79 19.00 32.48
C CYS A 440 12.12 20.24 31.86
N ILE A 441 12.84 20.88 30.94
CA ILE A 441 12.26 21.90 30.05
C ILE A 441 12.04 21.30 28.68
N ASP A 442 10.87 21.55 28.13
CA ASP A 442 10.51 21.39 26.72
C ASP A 442 9.96 22.72 26.23
N THR A 443 10.38 23.21 25.06
CA THR A 443 9.81 24.43 24.47
C THR A 443 9.51 24.25 22.99
N GLY A 444 8.51 25.00 22.52
CA GLY A 444 8.16 25.07 21.10
C GLY A 444 7.78 26.48 20.68
N MET A 445 8.61 27.09 19.84
CA MET A 445 8.30 28.31 19.09
C MET A 445 8.07 27.95 17.62
N GLY A 446 6.90 28.32 17.07
CA GLY A 446 6.59 28.06 15.67
C GLY A 446 7.34 29.02 14.75
N LEU A 447 8.28 28.53 13.93
CA LEU A 447 9.13 29.35 13.05
C LEU A 447 8.29 30.27 12.16
N GLU A 448 7.22 29.74 11.56
CA GLU A 448 6.29 30.47 10.71
C GLU A 448 5.68 31.70 11.42
N ARG A 449 5.23 31.53 12.67
CA ARG A 449 4.61 32.60 13.47
C ARG A 449 5.64 33.68 13.82
N ILE A 450 6.78 33.31 14.39
CA ILE A 450 7.83 34.28 14.77
C ILE A 450 8.43 34.99 13.55
N THR A 451 8.60 34.30 12.42
CA THR A 451 9.08 34.88 11.15
C THR A 451 8.13 35.94 10.64
N SER A 452 6.80 35.69 10.63
CA SER A 452 5.82 36.68 10.17
C SER A 452 5.85 37.99 10.99
N ILE A 453 6.12 37.89 12.29
CA ILE A 453 6.27 39.04 13.19
C ILE A 453 7.57 39.81 12.89
N LEU A 454 8.69 39.11 12.70
CA LEU A 454 9.99 39.71 12.42
C LEU A 454 10.15 40.23 10.98
N GLN A 455 9.24 39.82 10.08
CA GLN A 455 9.06 40.39 8.74
C GLN A 455 7.95 41.47 8.69
N ASN A 456 7.24 41.68 9.79
CA ASN A 456 6.10 42.61 9.91
C ASN A 456 5.03 42.38 8.80
N VAL A 457 4.65 41.12 8.62
CA VAL A 457 3.54 40.70 7.75
C VAL A 457 2.43 40.07 8.60
N GLU A 458 1.17 40.25 8.20
CA GLU A 458 0.00 39.86 9.01
C GLU A 458 -0.29 38.36 8.98
N SER A 459 0.22 37.67 7.96
CA SER A 459 -0.03 36.26 7.64
C SER A 459 1.28 35.46 7.59
N ASN A 460 1.27 34.21 8.08
CA ASN A 460 2.43 33.31 7.97
C ASN A 460 2.77 33.00 6.50
N TYR A 461 1.74 32.95 5.64
CA TYR A 461 1.83 32.64 4.22
C TYR A 461 2.48 33.75 3.38
N ASP A 462 2.66 34.93 3.96
CA ASP A 462 3.18 36.11 3.27
C ASP A 462 4.71 36.25 3.47
N THR A 463 5.32 35.27 4.17
CA THR A 463 6.75 35.19 4.47
C THR A 463 7.58 34.53 3.36
N ASP A 464 8.90 34.62 3.46
CA ASP A 464 9.85 33.92 2.59
C ASP A 464 9.76 32.39 2.64
N LEU A 465 9.06 31.80 3.62
CA LEU A 465 8.73 30.36 3.69
C LEU A 465 7.67 29.91 2.68
N PHE A 466 6.93 30.83 2.05
CA PHE A 466 5.79 30.50 1.17
C PHE A 466 5.79 31.27 -0.16
N MET A 467 6.24 32.53 -0.18
CA MET A 467 6.27 33.37 -1.38
C MET A 467 7.00 32.74 -2.60
N PRO A 468 8.11 31.98 -2.46
CA PRO A 468 8.74 31.29 -3.58
C PRO A 468 7.87 30.16 -4.18
N ILE A 469 6.96 29.57 -3.40
CA ILE A 469 6.00 28.56 -3.87
C ILE A 469 4.84 29.25 -4.60
N PHE A 470 4.32 30.37 -4.07
CA PHE A 470 3.29 31.17 -4.75
C PHE A 470 3.77 31.67 -6.11
N LYS A 471 5.01 32.17 -6.18
CA LYS A 471 5.65 32.54 -7.45
C LYS A 471 5.67 31.38 -8.45
N GLN A 472 6.03 30.17 -8.01
CA GLN A 472 6.06 29.00 -8.89
C GLN A 472 4.65 28.54 -9.33
N ILE A 473 3.63 28.65 -8.47
CA ILE A 473 2.22 28.42 -8.83
C ILE A 473 1.79 29.40 -9.93
N LYS A 474 2.11 30.69 -9.78
CA LYS A 474 1.85 31.75 -10.78
C LYS A 474 2.63 31.55 -12.08
N GLU A 475 3.86 31.03 -12.04
CA GLU A 475 4.65 30.66 -13.22
C GLU A 475 4.05 29.46 -13.97
N ILE A 476 3.52 28.46 -13.24
CA ILE A 476 2.84 27.29 -13.83
C ILE A 476 1.47 27.67 -14.40
N PHE A 477 0.74 28.59 -13.75
CA PHE A 477 -0.60 29.04 -14.10
C PHE A 477 -0.64 30.56 -14.33
N ASN A 478 0.03 31.01 -15.39
CA ASN A 478 0.23 32.43 -15.69
C ASN A 478 -1.05 33.29 -15.77
N TYR A 479 -2.21 32.68 -15.99
CA TYR A 479 -3.54 33.31 -16.05
C TYR A 479 -4.19 33.59 -14.68
N LEU A 480 -3.67 33.06 -13.58
CA LEU A 480 -4.16 33.42 -12.24
C LEU A 480 -3.81 34.87 -11.90
N PRO A 481 -4.56 35.55 -11.01
CA PRO A 481 -4.05 36.75 -10.36
C PRO A 481 -2.81 36.41 -9.50
N GLU A 482 -2.08 37.44 -9.12
CA GLU A 482 -1.08 37.32 -8.03
C GLU A 482 -1.81 37.15 -6.69
N TYR A 483 -1.16 36.48 -5.73
CA TYR A 483 -1.71 36.27 -4.40
C TYR A 483 -1.97 37.61 -3.70
N GLY A 484 -3.19 37.82 -3.23
CA GLY A 484 -3.68 39.09 -2.70
C GLY A 484 -3.77 39.19 -1.17
N GLY A 485 -3.40 38.14 -0.43
CA GLY A 485 -3.53 38.06 1.02
C GLY A 485 -4.95 37.85 1.56
N LYS A 486 -5.96 37.71 0.69
CA LYS A 486 -7.38 37.77 1.07
C LYS A 486 -7.85 36.54 1.82
N VAL A 487 -8.86 36.71 2.65
CA VAL A 487 -9.48 35.64 3.46
C VAL A 487 -11.01 35.72 3.44
N ASN A 488 -11.66 34.60 3.73
CA ASN A 488 -13.10 34.48 3.96
C ASN A 488 -13.98 35.18 2.90
N GLU A 489 -14.69 36.25 3.26
CA GLU A 489 -15.64 36.95 2.37
C GLU A 489 -14.94 37.85 1.33
N GLU A 490 -13.67 38.19 1.53
CA GLU A 490 -12.87 38.98 0.59
C GLU A 490 -12.30 38.12 -0.55
N ASP A 491 -12.02 36.83 -0.27
CA ASP A 491 -11.51 35.83 -1.20
C ASP A 491 -12.64 35.17 -2.00
N VAL A 492 -13.41 36.00 -2.71
CA VAL A 492 -14.68 35.64 -3.38
C VAL A 492 -14.53 34.52 -4.42
N ASP A 493 -13.41 34.50 -5.15
CA ASP A 493 -13.06 33.43 -6.11
C ASP A 493 -12.27 32.27 -5.49
N ARG A 494 -11.91 32.39 -4.20
CA ARG A 494 -11.12 31.45 -3.38
C ARG A 494 -9.70 31.19 -3.89
N ILE A 495 -9.15 32.09 -4.71
CA ILE A 495 -7.83 31.91 -5.30
C ILE A 495 -6.73 32.02 -4.24
N ASP A 496 -6.86 32.91 -3.26
CA ASP A 496 -5.85 33.05 -2.20
C ASP A 496 -5.89 31.87 -1.20
N TYR A 497 -7.08 31.38 -0.86
CA TYR A 497 -7.29 30.08 -0.19
C TYR A 497 -6.62 28.95 -0.96
N ALA A 498 -6.77 28.89 -2.29
CA ALA A 498 -6.16 27.84 -3.10
C ALA A 498 -4.63 27.95 -3.16
N TYR A 499 -4.05 29.15 -3.20
CA TYR A 499 -2.61 29.36 -3.04
C TYR A 499 -2.14 28.78 -1.70
N ARG A 500 -2.73 29.21 -0.56
CA ARG A 500 -2.36 28.76 0.81
C ARG A 500 -2.45 27.24 0.97
N VAL A 501 -3.58 26.63 0.57
CA VAL A 501 -3.80 25.17 0.66
C VAL A 501 -2.77 24.40 -0.16
N VAL A 502 -2.42 24.88 -1.36
CA VAL A 502 -1.49 24.18 -2.24
C VAL A 502 -0.04 24.30 -1.76
N SER A 503 0.36 25.45 -1.20
CA SER A 503 1.72 25.68 -0.70
C SER A 503 2.02 24.96 0.61
N ASP A 504 1.07 24.92 1.55
CA ASP A 504 1.19 24.17 2.81
C ASP A 504 1.35 22.67 2.55
N HIS A 505 0.42 22.11 1.75
CA HIS A 505 0.38 20.68 1.48
C HIS A 505 1.57 20.20 0.66
N ILE A 506 2.18 21.03 -0.22
CA ILE A 506 3.42 20.62 -0.89
C ILE A 506 4.62 20.62 0.05
N ARG A 507 4.76 21.58 0.99
CA ARG A 507 5.80 21.52 2.04
C ARG A 507 5.66 20.23 2.84
N CYS A 508 4.45 19.96 3.33
CA CYS A 508 4.13 18.80 4.15
C CYS A 508 4.43 17.46 3.46
N VAL A 509 3.94 17.23 2.24
CA VAL A 509 4.14 15.93 1.56
C VAL A 509 5.57 15.76 1.05
N THR A 510 6.30 16.84 0.77
CA THR A 510 7.73 16.78 0.40
C THR A 510 8.54 16.26 1.57
N ILE A 511 8.33 16.82 2.77
CA ILE A 511 8.99 16.38 4.01
C ILE A 511 8.55 14.97 4.41
N ALA A 512 7.25 14.67 4.34
CA ALA A 512 6.76 13.33 4.68
C ALA A 512 7.36 12.25 3.78
N ILE A 513 7.54 12.52 2.48
CA ILE A 513 8.13 11.55 1.54
C ILE A 513 9.68 11.54 1.63
N SER A 514 10.36 12.66 1.96
CA SER A 514 11.81 12.64 2.21
C SER A 514 12.20 11.77 3.39
N ASP A 515 11.33 11.72 4.38
CA ASP A 515 11.43 10.95 5.62
C ASP A 515 10.89 9.51 5.47
N GLY A 516 10.31 9.15 4.31
CA GLY A 516 9.91 7.78 3.93
C GLY A 516 8.40 7.46 3.94
N CYS A 517 7.52 8.41 4.25
CA CYS A 517 6.07 8.19 4.38
C CYS A 517 5.38 8.25 3.01
N LEU A 518 5.05 7.10 2.44
CA LEU A 518 4.48 6.98 1.10
C LEU A 518 2.93 7.02 1.11
N PRO A 519 2.26 7.59 0.08
CA PRO A 519 0.80 7.68 0.06
C PRO A 519 0.11 6.31 -0.08
N GLY A 520 -0.47 5.81 1.01
CA GLY A 520 -1.05 4.47 1.18
C GLY A 520 -2.55 4.43 1.48
N ASN A 521 -3.06 3.26 1.87
CA ASN A 521 -4.47 3.06 2.25
C ASN A 521 -4.74 3.28 3.75
N GLU A 522 -3.73 3.13 4.61
CA GLU A 522 -3.87 2.96 6.07
C GLU A 522 -2.86 3.82 6.85
N GLY A 523 -3.15 4.09 8.13
CA GLY A 523 -2.25 4.80 9.06
C GLY A 523 -1.74 6.16 8.56
N ARG A 524 -0.49 6.51 8.92
CA ARG A 524 0.20 7.73 8.47
C ARG A 524 0.25 7.86 6.94
N ASN A 525 0.41 6.73 6.25
CA ASN A 525 0.41 6.64 4.79
C ASN A 525 -0.93 7.07 4.17
N TYR A 526 -2.08 6.80 4.81
CA TYR A 526 -3.40 7.30 4.39
C TYR A 526 -3.48 8.83 4.48
N VAL A 527 -2.95 9.42 5.55
CA VAL A 527 -3.00 10.87 5.77
C VAL A 527 -2.22 11.61 4.68
N ILE A 528 -0.99 11.19 4.35
CA ILE A 528 -0.22 11.81 3.25
C ILE A 528 -0.98 11.70 1.92
N ARG A 529 -1.68 10.58 1.68
CA ARG A 529 -2.55 10.44 0.50
C ARG A 529 -3.74 11.42 0.54
N ARG A 530 -4.40 11.65 1.70
CA ARG A 530 -5.45 12.67 1.87
C ARG A 530 -4.92 14.07 1.56
N ILE A 531 -3.75 14.43 2.08
CA ILE A 531 -3.10 15.73 1.89
C ILE A 531 -2.82 16.00 0.40
N ILE A 532 -2.10 15.08 -0.28
CA ILE A 532 -1.84 15.17 -1.73
C ILE A 532 -3.14 15.39 -2.52
N ARG A 533 -4.20 14.65 -2.18
CA ARG A 533 -5.48 14.71 -2.87
C ARG A 533 -6.27 15.99 -2.58
N ARG A 534 -6.23 16.53 -1.35
CA ARG A 534 -6.82 17.84 -1.00
C ARG A 534 -6.18 18.93 -1.86
N ALA A 535 -4.85 19.01 -1.89
CA ALA A 535 -4.11 20.01 -2.65
C ALA A 535 -4.42 19.96 -4.16
N ILE A 536 -4.30 18.78 -4.78
CA ILE A 536 -4.57 18.59 -6.21
C ILE A 536 -6.03 18.94 -6.53
N ARG A 537 -7.00 18.55 -5.68
CA ARG A 537 -8.42 18.83 -5.91
C ARG A 537 -8.74 20.32 -5.84
N VAL A 538 -8.21 21.01 -4.83
CA VAL A 538 -8.43 22.45 -4.60
C VAL A 538 -7.83 23.26 -5.75
N GLY A 539 -6.55 23.04 -6.07
CA GLY A 539 -5.90 23.67 -7.22
C GLY A 539 -6.62 23.35 -8.54
N LYS A 540 -7.02 22.09 -8.77
CA LYS A 540 -7.75 21.70 -9.99
C LYS A 540 -9.11 22.38 -10.13
N GLN A 541 -9.82 22.62 -9.03
CA GLN A 541 -11.11 23.32 -9.06
C GLN A 541 -10.94 24.82 -9.30
N ILE A 542 -10.12 25.47 -8.48
CA ILE A 542 -10.07 26.93 -8.38
C ILE A 542 -9.13 27.52 -9.43
N PHE A 543 -7.98 26.89 -9.66
CA PHE A 543 -7.09 27.24 -10.79
C PHE A 543 -7.57 26.65 -12.14
N GLN A 544 -8.75 25.99 -12.17
CA GLN A 544 -9.41 25.50 -13.39
C GLN A 544 -8.55 24.55 -14.26
N VAL A 545 -7.79 23.67 -13.61
CA VAL A 545 -6.75 22.86 -14.28
C VAL A 545 -7.36 21.69 -15.09
N GLY A 546 -7.00 21.60 -16.37
CA GLY A 546 -7.45 20.54 -17.27
C GLY A 546 -7.03 19.12 -16.83
N SER A 547 -7.91 18.14 -16.99
CA SER A 547 -7.79 16.82 -16.32
C SER A 547 -6.56 15.96 -16.62
N ASN A 548 -5.83 16.23 -17.70
CA ASN A 548 -4.61 15.50 -18.07
C ASN A 548 -3.32 16.26 -17.70
N VAL A 549 -3.41 17.43 -17.06
CA VAL A 549 -2.26 18.24 -16.66
C VAL A 549 -1.75 17.76 -15.31
N LEU A 550 -0.47 17.38 -15.27
CA LEU A 550 0.27 17.03 -14.05
C LEU A 550 1.15 18.23 -13.66
N TRP A 551 0.96 18.74 -12.46
CA TRP A 551 1.53 20.02 -12.02
C TRP A 551 1.98 20.02 -10.56
N PHE A 552 1.30 19.32 -9.66
CA PHE A 552 1.54 19.45 -8.22
C PHE A 552 2.95 19.01 -7.83
N TYR A 553 3.46 17.94 -8.45
CA TYR A 553 4.84 17.46 -8.26
C TYR A 553 5.95 18.46 -8.66
N LYS A 554 5.64 19.49 -9.46
CA LYS A 554 6.63 20.51 -9.85
C LYS A 554 6.95 21.47 -8.69
N LEU A 555 6.02 21.63 -7.76
CA LEU A 555 6.16 22.56 -6.63
C LEU A 555 7.19 22.10 -5.58
N VAL A 556 7.65 20.84 -5.68
CA VAL A 556 8.77 20.31 -4.89
C VAL A 556 10.04 21.14 -5.09
N ASP A 557 10.25 21.73 -6.28
CA ASP A 557 11.43 22.55 -6.57
C ASP A 557 11.54 23.80 -5.68
N SER A 558 10.47 24.59 -5.54
CA SER A 558 10.47 25.72 -4.59
C SER A 558 10.54 25.28 -3.13
N VAL A 559 9.93 24.14 -2.75
CA VAL A 559 10.06 23.61 -1.38
C VAL A 559 11.51 23.25 -1.06
N CYS A 560 12.21 22.57 -1.97
CA CYS A 560 13.62 22.24 -1.80
C CYS A 560 14.49 23.50 -1.75
N HIS A 561 14.21 24.52 -2.58
CA HIS A 561 14.92 25.79 -2.53
C HIS A 561 14.82 26.51 -1.16
N ILE A 562 13.67 26.41 -0.50
CA ILE A 562 13.44 27.02 0.83
C ILE A 562 14.09 26.18 1.95
N LEU A 563 13.95 24.85 1.90
CA LEU A 563 14.23 23.97 3.04
C LEU A 563 15.58 23.23 2.99
N ASN A 564 16.23 23.12 1.82
CA ASN A 564 17.40 22.27 1.67
C ASN A 564 18.61 22.68 2.50
N LYS A 565 18.75 23.94 2.91
CA LYS A 565 19.88 24.37 3.76
C LYS A 565 19.88 23.64 5.10
N CYS A 566 18.70 23.62 5.73
CA CYS A 566 18.42 23.00 7.03
C CYS A 566 18.30 21.48 6.92
N PHE A 567 17.41 20.98 6.04
CA PHE A 567 17.15 19.55 5.92
C PHE A 567 18.02 18.94 4.80
N THR A 568 19.11 18.30 5.21
CA THR A 568 20.14 17.70 4.35
C THR A 568 19.60 16.69 3.34
N ASP A 569 18.55 15.95 3.70
CA ASP A 569 17.84 15.01 2.81
C ASP A 569 17.26 15.67 1.54
N LEU A 570 17.03 16.99 1.53
CA LEU A 570 16.55 17.76 0.38
C LEU A 570 17.69 18.38 -0.46
N LYS A 571 18.96 18.09 -0.14
CA LYS A 571 20.13 18.41 -0.98
C LYS A 571 20.42 17.32 -2.03
N ASP A 572 19.87 16.13 -1.82
CA ASP A 572 20.04 14.92 -2.65
C ASP A 572 19.11 14.99 -3.89
N GLU A 573 19.67 15.25 -5.07
CA GLU A 573 18.88 15.34 -6.31
C GLU A 573 18.13 14.05 -6.65
N ASP A 574 18.68 12.87 -6.35
CA ASP A 574 18.00 11.60 -6.59
C ASP A 574 16.81 11.43 -5.65
N ARG A 575 16.93 11.82 -4.37
CA ARG A 575 15.79 11.84 -3.45
C ARG A 575 14.74 12.88 -3.83
N VAL A 576 15.16 14.07 -4.27
CA VAL A 576 14.23 15.10 -4.78
C VAL A 576 13.48 14.59 -6.02
N ASN A 577 14.17 13.92 -6.95
CA ASN A 577 13.55 13.27 -8.11
C ASN A 577 12.64 12.09 -7.72
N TYR A 578 13.00 11.33 -6.67
CA TYR A 578 12.14 10.30 -6.09
C TYR A 578 10.83 10.88 -5.54
N ILE A 579 10.90 11.91 -4.68
CA ILE A 579 9.74 12.62 -4.11
C ILE A 579 8.81 13.14 -5.21
N LYS A 580 9.38 13.82 -6.22
CA LYS A 580 8.65 14.25 -7.43
C LYS A 580 7.95 13.08 -8.12
N SER A 581 8.62 11.93 -8.24
CA SER A 581 8.03 10.75 -8.90
C SER A 581 6.85 10.16 -8.12
N VAL A 582 6.92 10.09 -6.78
CA VAL A 582 5.84 9.58 -5.92
C VAL A 582 4.61 10.49 -5.98
N ILE A 583 4.79 11.80 -5.83
CA ILE A 583 3.70 12.79 -5.88
C ILE A 583 3.03 12.74 -7.27
N LYS A 584 3.82 12.70 -8.35
CA LYS A 584 3.33 12.60 -9.73
C LYS A 584 2.54 11.31 -9.99
N GLN A 585 2.94 10.19 -9.39
CA GLN A 585 2.21 8.92 -9.52
C GLN A 585 0.88 8.93 -8.77
N GLU A 586 0.80 9.52 -7.56
CA GLU A 586 -0.48 9.70 -6.88
C GLU A 586 -1.38 10.67 -7.65
N GLU A 587 -0.85 11.78 -8.17
CA GLU A 587 -1.56 12.73 -9.03
C GLU A 587 -2.13 12.07 -10.31
N MET A 588 -1.35 11.23 -10.99
CA MET A 588 -1.78 10.45 -12.16
C MET A 588 -2.87 9.42 -11.86
N VAL A 589 -2.87 8.82 -10.66
CA VAL A 589 -3.92 7.88 -10.26
C VAL A 589 -5.16 8.63 -9.81
N PHE A 590 -5.00 9.66 -8.97
CA PHE A 590 -6.11 10.43 -8.44
C PHE A 590 -6.89 11.15 -9.52
N ASN A 591 -6.24 11.74 -10.54
CA ASN A 591 -6.95 12.33 -11.68
C ASN A 591 -7.87 11.33 -12.41
N ARG A 592 -7.45 10.05 -12.53
CA ARG A 592 -8.24 8.99 -13.19
C ARG A 592 -9.42 8.48 -12.34
N THR A 593 -9.37 8.62 -11.01
CA THR A 593 -10.47 8.26 -10.10
C THR A 593 -11.40 9.44 -9.80
N LEU A 594 -10.86 10.66 -9.75
CA LEU A 594 -11.54 11.87 -9.31
C LEU A 594 -12.79 12.16 -10.15
N GLU A 595 -12.68 12.13 -11.48
CA GLU A 595 -13.81 12.40 -12.38
C GLU A 595 -14.96 11.42 -12.10
N LYS A 596 -14.67 10.12 -12.06
CA LYS A 596 -15.68 9.06 -11.82
C LYS A 596 -16.35 9.20 -10.46
N GLY A 597 -15.60 9.54 -9.42
CA GLY A 597 -16.13 9.76 -8.07
C GLY A 597 -17.00 11.02 -7.97
N VAL A 598 -16.58 12.14 -8.59
CA VAL A 598 -17.39 13.37 -8.70
C VAL A 598 -18.68 13.10 -9.47
N ASP A 599 -18.59 12.34 -10.56
CA ASP A 599 -19.75 11.92 -11.36
C ASP A 599 -20.73 11.07 -10.55
N GLN A 600 -20.21 10.17 -9.71
CA GLN A 600 -21.01 9.28 -8.87
C GLN A 600 -21.64 10.02 -7.68
N PHE A 601 -20.89 10.91 -7.01
CA PHE A 601 -21.41 11.82 -5.98
C PHE A 601 -22.56 12.67 -6.52
N ASN A 602 -22.38 13.29 -7.70
CA ASN A 602 -23.43 14.07 -8.35
C ASN A 602 -24.67 13.23 -8.74
N LYS A 603 -24.51 11.93 -9.04
CA LYS A 603 -25.63 11.00 -9.25
C LYS A 603 -26.35 10.63 -7.95
N ILE A 604 -25.63 10.53 -6.83
CA ILE A 604 -26.20 10.26 -5.50
C ILE A 604 -27.02 11.47 -5.03
N ILE A 605 -26.46 12.69 -5.06
CA ILE A 605 -27.19 13.93 -4.73
C ILE A 605 -28.47 14.08 -5.58
N LYS A 606 -28.38 13.84 -6.90
CA LYS A 606 -29.54 13.89 -7.82
C LYS A 606 -30.60 12.80 -7.57
N ARG A 607 -30.27 11.74 -6.83
CA ARG A 607 -31.22 10.69 -6.39
C ARG A 607 -31.82 10.99 -5.01
N GLY A 608 -31.07 11.60 -4.10
CA GLY A 608 -31.57 12.00 -2.78
C GLY A 608 -32.64 13.10 -2.86
N ASN A 609 -32.48 14.06 -3.79
CA ASN A 609 -33.36 15.24 -3.93
C ASN A 609 -34.82 14.98 -4.39
N THR A 610 -35.33 13.74 -4.33
CA THR A 610 -36.73 13.41 -4.66
C THR A 610 -37.64 13.18 -3.45
N SER A 611 -37.19 13.47 -2.22
CA SER A 611 -38.06 13.47 -1.03
C SER A 611 -37.56 14.51 -0.02
N GLY A 612 -38.46 15.38 0.44
CA GLY A 612 -38.10 16.43 1.40
C GLY A 612 -37.97 15.87 2.82
N GLY A 613 -36.78 15.97 3.40
CA GLY A 613 -36.46 15.51 4.75
C GLY A 613 -34.95 15.49 4.98
N ASP A 614 -34.43 16.58 5.53
CA ASP A 614 -33.03 16.86 5.89
C ASP A 614 -31.96 16.78 4.78
N ASN A 615 -31.10 17.80 4.74
CA ASN A 615 -29.92 17.85 3.85
C ASN A 615 -28.79 16.94 4.39
N LEU A 616 -29.04 15.64 4.54
CA LEU A 616 -28.09 14.68 5.09
C LEU A 616 -27.61 13.69 4.01
N PHE A 617 -26.31 13.64 3.76
CA PHE A 617 -25.68 12.65 2.89
C PHE A 617 -25.35 11.38 3.69
N SER A 618 -25.75 10.21 3.20
CA SER A 618 -25.53 8.95 3.91
C SER A 618 -24.04 8.62 4.04
N GLY A 619 -23.64 8.22 5.24
CA GLY A 619 -22.32 7.69 5.51
C GLY A 619 -22.08 6.36 4.80
N LYS A 620 -23.14 5.63 4.44
CA LYS A 620 -23.04 4.44 3.58
C LYS A 620 -22.74 4.81 2.13
N ASP A 621 -23.44 5.77 1.53
CA ASP A 621 -23.11 6.23 0.16
C ASP A 621 -21.68 6.81 0.11
N ALA A 622 -21.24 7.47 1.18
CA ALA A 622 -19.87 7.95 1.33
C ALA A 622 -18.86 6.80 1.50
N PHE A 623 -19.23 5.73 2.21
CA PHE A 623 -18.42 4.52 2.37
C PHE A 623 -18.33 3.69 1.07
N ASP A 624 -19.39 3.65 0.27
CA ASP A 624 -19.40 3.02 -1.06
C ASP A 624 -18.54 3.85 -2.05
N LEU A 625 -18.59 5.19 -1.99
CA LEU A 625 -17.66 6.08 -2.71
C LEU A 625 -16.20 5.86 -2.29
N TYR A 626 -15.94 5.74 -0.99
CA TYR A 626 -14.63 5.48 -0.41
C TYR A 626 -14.05 4.12 -0.85
N THR A 627 -14.76 3.02 -0.61
CA THR A 627 -14.31 1.65 -0.89
C THR A 627 -14.26 1.33 -2.38
N SER A 628 -15.33 1.62 -3.12
CA SER A 628 -15.50 1.13 -4.51
C SER A 628 -14.88 2.06 -5.56
N TYR A 629 -14.67 3.34 -5.23
CA TYR A 629 -14.13 4.35 -6.15
C TYR A 629 -12.83 5.01 -5.64
N GLY A 630 -12.38 4.67 -4.43
CA GLY A 630 -11.18 5.25 -3.82
C GLY A 630 -11.32 6.74 -3.51
N PHE A 631 -12.55 7.23 -3.32
CA PHE A 631 -12.87 8.65 -3.18
C PHE A 631 -12.69 9.10 -1.72
N PRO A 632 -11.85 10.11 -1.40
CA PRO A 632 -11.60 10.49 -0.01
C PRO A 632 -12.89 10.92 0.71
N ILE A 633 -13.09 10.47 1.95
CA ILE A 633 -14.28 10.82 2.75
C ILE A 633 -14.38 12.32 3.01
N ASP A 634 -13.23 12.95 3.17
CA ASP A 634 -13.02 14.37 3.40
C ASP A 634 -13.37 15.18 2.14
N LEU A 635 -13.21 14.58 0.96
CA LEU A 635 -13.69 15.14 -0.29
C LEU A 635 -15.22 14.98 -0.44
N VAL A 636 -15.80 13.87 0.04
CA VAL A 636 -17.28 13.77 0.15
C VAL A 636 -17.79 14.87 1.08
N GLN A 637 -17.15 15.10 2.22
CA GLN A 637 -17.53 16.13 3.18
C GLN A 637 -17.50 17.54 2.58
N ILE A 638 -16.37 17.94 1.98
CA ILE A 638 -16.24 19.25 1.32
C ILE A 638 -17.28 19.40 0.19
N MET A 639 -17.53 18.35 -0.60
CA MET A 639 -18.54 18.40 -1.67
C MET A 639 -19.98 18.37 -1.17
N CYS A 640 -20.23 17.88 0.06
CA CYS A 640 -21.49 18.07 0.76
C CYS A 640 -21.64 19.52 1.21
N GLU A 641 -20.62 20.10 1.86
CA GLU A 641 -20.60 21.48 2.32
C GLU A 641 -20.80 22.48 1.16
N GLU A 642 -20.11 22.29 0.03
CA GLU A 642 -20.30 23.02 -1.25
C GLU A 642 -21.71 22.91 -1.86
N LYS A 643 -22.58 22.07 -1.30
CA LYS A 643 -23.96 21.83 -1.72
C LYS A 643 -24.97 22.03 -0.59
N ASN A 644 -24.53 22.55 0.56
CA ASN A 644 -25.33 22.71 1.79
C ASN A 644 -25.91 21.39 2.34
N PHE A 645 -25.22 20.27 2.12
CA PHE A 645 -25.46 18.99 2.79
C PHE A 645 -24.50 18.81 3.97
N LYS A 646 -24.97 18.15 5.03
CA LYS A 646 -24.11 17.57 6.08
C LYS A 646 -23.86 16.11 5.77
N LEU A 647 -22.64 15.62 6.04
CA LEU A 647 -22.28 14.22 5.88
C LEU A 647 -22.54 13.45 7.19
N ASN A 648 -23.20 12.29 7.11
CA ASN A 648 -23.39 11.39 8.25
C ASN A 648 -22.08 10.63 8.56
N MET A 649 -21.11 11.32 9.16
CA MET A 649 -19.82 10.76 9.55
C MET A 649 -19.94 9.63 10.58
N THR A 650 -20.99 9.60 11.40
CA THR A 650 -21.23 8.51 12.37
C THR A 650 -21.48 7.18 11.68
N GLU A 651 -22.36 7.17 10.66
CA GLU A 651 -22.63 5.98 9.84
C GLU A 651 -21.40 5.54 9.03
N PHE A 652 -20.65 6.50 8.47
CA PHE A 652 -19.39 6.20 7.77
C PHE A 652 -18.37 5.54 8.71
N ASN A 653 -18.14 6.13 9.89
CA ASN A 653 -17.14 5.66 10.85
C ASN A 653 -17.49 4.26 11.40
N GLU A 654 -18.78 3.92 11.56
CA GLU A 654 -19.19 2.58 11.97
C GLU A 654 -18.90 1.54 10.88
N LEU A 655 -19.17 1.86 9.61
CA LEU A 655 -18.85 1.00 8.47
C LEU A 655 -17.33 0.85 8.27
N PHE A 656 -16.58 1.94 8.40
CA PHE A 656 -15.13 1.96 8.31
C PHE A 656 -14.46 1.13 9.42
N ARG A 657 -14.91 1.28 10.67
CA ARG A 657 -14.45 0.42 11.79
C ARG A 657 -14.77 -1.05 11.56
N LYS A 658 -15.95 -1.39 11.02
CA LYS A 658 -16.31 -2.77 10.66
C LYS A 658 -15.41 -3.33 9.55
N HIS A 659 -14.98 -2.49 8.61
CA HIS A 659 -14.03 -2.87 7.55
C HIS A 659 -12.63 -3.17 8.13
N GLN A 660 -12.10 -2.30 8.99
CA GLN A 660 -10.80 -2.51 9.66
C GLN A 660 -10.77 -3.83 10.45
N LEU A 661 -11.81 -4.10 11.24
CA LEU A 661 -11.92 -5.32 12.04
C LEU A 661 -11.96 -6.63 11.22
N VAL A 662 -12.24 -6.55 9.92
CA VAL A 662 -12.19 -7.70 8.99
C VAL A 662 -10.78 -7.89 8.40
N SER A 663 -9.95 -6.84 8.32
CA SER A 663 -8.54 -6.94 7.93
C SER A 663 -7.67 -7.63 9.00
N ASP A 664 -7.89 -7.32 10.27
CA ASP A 664 -6.95 -7.64 11.36
C ASP A 664 -7.08 -9.07 11.94
N THR A 665 -8.00 -9.88 11.41
CA THR A 665 -8.36 -11.17 12.05
C THR A 665 -7.54 -12.36 11.53
N ASN A 666 -6.47 -12.72 12.26
CA ASN A 666 -6.18 -14.14 12.55
C ASN A 666 -5.24 -14.42 13.75
N ASN A 667 -4.13 -13.68 13.95
CA ASN A 667 -3.14 -14.07 14.98
C ASN A 667 -3.44 -13.61 16.43
N PHE A 668 -4.32 -12.62 16.64
CA PHE A 668 -4.40 -11.85 17.90
C PHE A 668 -4.91 -12.60 19.16
N LYS A 669 -5.24 -13.90 19.07
CA LYS A 669 -5.98 -14.62 20.14
C LYS A 669 -5.15 -15.36 21.18
N ILE A 670 -3.84 -15.55 20.98
CA ILE A 670 -3.00 -16.30 21.94
C ILE A 670 -2.21 -15.36 22.85
N ASN A 671 -1.57 -14.32 22.28
CA ASN A 671 -0.66 -13.43 22.99
C ASN A 671 -1.34 -12.80 24.22
N LYS A 672 -2.59 -12.36 24.06
CA LYS A 672 -3.39 -11.67 25.08
C LYS A 672 -3.79 -12.47 26.34
N PHE A 673 -3.26 -13.68 26.52
CA PHE A 673 -3.46 -14.51 27.72
C PHE A 673 -2.19 -14.67 28.56
N PHE A 674 -1.00 -14.37 28.00
CA PHE A 674 0.30 -14.45 28.70
C PHE A 674 1.16 -13.19 28.46
N ASP A 675 0.53 -12.06 28.14
CA ASP A 675 1.18 -10.76 28.30
C ASP A 675 1.67 -10.60 29.75
N LEU A 676 2.90 -10.09 29.91
CA LEU A 676 3.46 -9.75 31.21
C LEU A 676 3.43 -8.22 31.34
N PRO A 677 2.52 -7.64 32.14
CA PRO A 677 2.38 -6.19 32.26
C PRO A 677 3.70 -5.50 32.63
N VAL A 678 3.87 -4.23 32.22
CA VAL A 678 5.10 -3.47 32.49
C VAL A 678 5.35 -3.38 34.00
N GLU A 679 4.30 -3.24 34.81
CA GLU A 679 4.40 -3.27 36.28
C GLU A 679 4.94 -4.62 36.80
N LYS A 680 4.58 -5.74 36.16
CA LYS A 680 5.06 -7.09 36.51
C LYS A 680 6.49 -7.33 36.06
N ALA A 681 6.88 -6.86 34.87
CA ALA A 681 8.27 -6.92 34.41
C ALA A 681 9.21 -6.08 35.29
N HIS A 682 8.74 -4.92 35.76
CA HIS A 682 9.43 -4.07 36.73
C HIS A 682 9.46 -4.71 38.14
N GLU A 683 8.38 -5.37 38.57
CA GLU A 683 8.35 -6.15 39.82
C GLU A 683 9.45 -7.22 39.84
N LEU A 684 9.63 -7.95 38.73
CA LEU A 684 10.70 -8.96 38.59
C LEU A 684 12.10 -8.37 38.77
N LYS A 685 12.36 -7.18 38.19
CA LYS A 685 13.68 -6.54 38.24
C LYS A 685 13.99 -5.96 39.62
N GLU A 686 13.10 -5.10 40.15
CA GLU A 686 13.37 -4.35 41.39
C GLU A 686 13.08 -5.13 42.68
N LYS A 687 12.06 -5.99 42.70
CA LYS A 687 11.65 -6.70 43.93
C LYS A 687 12.17 -8.13 44.00
N HIS A 688 12.23 -8.83 42.87
CA HIS A 688 12.67 -10.23 42.81
C HIS A 688 14.12 -10.40 42.32
N GLY A 689 14.81 -9.33 41.91
CA GLY A 689 16.21 -9.34 41.50
C GLY A 689 16.49 -10.19 40.25
N VAL A 690 15.49 -10.38 39.39
CA VAL A 690 15.59 -11.26 38.21
C VAL A 690 16.37 -10.56 37.10
N ALA A 691 17.49 -11.19 36.69
CA ALA A 691 18.29 -10.74 35.56
C ALA A 691 17.60 -11.05 34.21
N ALA A 692 18.01 -10.34 33.17
CA ALA A 692 17.60 -10.59 31.78
C ALA A 692 17.85 -12.05 31.36
N THR A 693 16.98 -12.61 30.51
CA THR A 693 17.18 -13.97 29.98
C THR A 693 18.30 -13.97 28.93
N VAL A 694 19.32 -14.80 29.15
CA VAL A 694 20.42 -15.01 28.20
C VAL A 694 19.94 -15.91 27.06
N ASP A 695 19.79 -15.34 25.86
CA ASP A 695 19.09 -16.00 24.75
C ASP A 695 19.96 -16.18 23.48
N HIS A 696 21.29 -16.03 23.58
CA HIS A 696 22.19 -16.14 22.43
C HIS A 696 22.31 -17.59 21.90
N TYR A 697 22.18 -18.58 22.78
CA TYR A 697 22.17 -20.01 22.44
C TYR A 697 21.12 -20.41 21.39
N LYS A 698 20.12 -19.56 21.09
CA LYS A 698 19.17 -19.81 19.99
C LYS A 698 19.82 -19.85 18.61
N TYR A 699 21.02 -19.27 18.46
CA TYR A 699 21.82 -19.37 17.24
C TYR A 699 22.75 -20.60 17.22
N GLU A 700 22.94 -21.28 18.35
CA GLU A 700 23.88 -22.41 18.50
C GLU A 700 23.17 -23.75 18.25
N TRP A 701 23.17 -24.18 16.99
CA TRP A 701 22.63 -25.49 16.58
C TRP A 701 23.30 -25.99 15.30
N ASN A 702 23.31 -27.31 15.09
CA ASN A 702 23.80 -27.89 13.84
C ASN A 702 22.81 -27.63 12.70
N ASN A 703 23.06 -26.57 11.94
CA ASN A 703 22.24 -26.10 10.82
C ASN A 703 22.73 -26.60 9.45
N ALA A 704 23.55 -27.65 9.44
CA ALA A 704 23.90 -28.47 8.27
C ALA A 704 23.18 -29.84 8.32
N ASP A 705 23.25 -30.65 7.26
CA ASP A 705 22.56 -31.96 7.15
C ASP A 705 23.18 -33.11 7.99
N GLY A 706 23.80 -32.78 9.14
CA GLY A 706 24.14 -33.77 10.15
C GLY A 706 22.89 -34.34 10.86
N LYS A 707 23.10 -35.28 11.78
CA LYS A 707 22.07 -35.54 12.80
C LYS A 707 21.89 -34.27 13.63
N ASN A 708 20.64 -34.00 14.04
CA ASN A 708 20.34 -32.96 15.02
C ASN A 708 20.96 -33.38 16.37
N ASP A 709 22.22 -33.00 16.61
CA ASP A 709 22.78 -33.05 17.96
C ASP A 709 21.92 -32.11 18.82
N MET A 710 21.36 -32.68 19.89
CA MET A 710 20.48 -31.95 20.80
C MET A 710 21.34 -30.95 21.58
N ALA A 711 21.47 -29.73 21.05
CA ALA A 711 21.98 -28.59 21.79
C ALA A 711 21.02 -28.36 22.96
N LYS A 712 21.36 -28.92 24.13
CA LYS A 712 20.67 -28.71 25.40
C LYS A 712 21.33 -27.56 26.11
N VAL A 713 20.53 -26.64 26.65
CA VAL A 713 21.01 -25.66 27.64
C VAL A 713 20.54 -26.16 29.00
N ASP A 714 21.49 -26.55 29.84
CA ASP A 714 21.24 -26.84 31.25
C ASP A 714 21.11 -25.49 31.97
N THR A 715 19.93 -25.21 32.53
CA THR A 715 19.50 -23.87 32.94
C THR A 715 18.63 -23.91 34.19
N GLY A 716 18.38 -22.74 34.78
CA GLY A 716 17.56 -22.59 35.98
C GLY A 716 16.22 -21.93 35.67
N VAL A 717 15.13 -22.47 36.24
CA VAL A 717 13.80 -21.85 36.24
C VAL A 717 13.80 -20.68 37.21
N VAL A 718 13.70 -19.43 36.72
CA VAL A 718 13.79 -18.24 37.58
C VAL A 718 12.42 -17.69 37.97
N VAL A 719 11.42 -17.85 37.10
CA VAL A 719 10.03 -17.44 37.36
C VAL A 719 9.05 -18.47 36.78
N ILE A 720 8.00 -18.78 37.53
CA ILE A 720 6.79 -19.43 37.05
C ILE A 720 5.66 -18.39 37.08
N TYR A 721 4.94 -18.21 35.97
CA TYR A 721 3.84 -17.25 35.84
C TYR A 721 2.60 -17.97 35.29
N ASP A 722 1.41 -17.70 35.85
CA ASP A 722 0.18 -18.41 35.47
C ASP A 722 -0.82 -17.58 34.65
N GLY A 723 -0.41 -16.38 34.23
CA GLY A 723 -1.22 -15.41 33.50
C GLY A 723 -1.68 -14.23 34.37
N GLU A 724 -1.68 -14.40 35.70
CA GLU A 724 -2.00 -13.33 36.66
C GLU A 724 -0.93 -13.19 37.74
N ASN A 725 -0.42 -14.31 38.26
CA ASN A 725 0.43 -14.35 39.45
C ASN A 725 1.76 -15.07 39.20
N PHE A 726 2.78 -14.69 39.97
CA PHE A 726 4.01 -15.47 40.08
C PHE A 726 3.82 -16.59 41.09
N LEU A 727 4.29 -17.79 40.76
CA LEU A 727 4.16 -19.00 41.58
C LEU A 727 5.53 -19.50 42.01
N ASP A 728 5.58 -20.10 43.20
CA ASP A 728 6.79 -20.80 43.69
C ASP A 728 6.87 -22.24 43.14
N SER A 729 5.73 -22.90 42.88
CA SER A 729 5.67 -24.23 42.26
C SER A 729 4.40 -24.49 41.43
N ILE A 730 4.45 -25.55 40.61
CA ILE A 730 3.30 -26.21 39.99
C ILE A 730 3.25 -27.65 40.53
N GLU A 731 2.24 -27.93 41.35
CA GLU A 731 2.10 -29.20 42.09
C GLU A 731 1.45 -30.35 41.31
N THR A 732 0.81 -30.07 40.18
CA THR A 732 0.00 -31.04 39.43
C THR A 732 0.08 -30.77 37.94
N ALA A 733 0.40 -31.79 37.14
CA ALA A 733 0.30 -31.75 35.68
C ALA A 733 -1.15 -31.52 35.21
N SER A 734 -1.34 -30.74 34.15
CA SER A 734 -2.65 -30.39 33.61
C SER A 734 -2.54 -29.92 32.15
N GLU A 735 -3.25 -30.60 31.25
CA GLU A 735 -3.33 -30.24 29.83
C GLU A 735 -4.17 -28.96 29.61
N ASP A 736 -5.15 -28.69 30.49
CA ASP A 736 -6.04 -27.53 30.41
C ASP A 736 -5.42 -26.23 30.95
N LYS A 737 -4.54 -26.30 31.97
CA LYS A 737 -3.90 -25.09 32.54
C LYS A 737 -2.50 -24.87 31.99
N LYS A 738 -2.37 -23.77 31.25
CA LYS A 738 -1.09 -23.25 30.77
C LYS A 738 -0.37 -22.42 31.82
N TYR A 739 0.94 -22.29 31.64
CA TYR A 739 1.85 -21.44 32.40
C TYR A 739 2.91 -20.84 31.47
N ALA A 740 3.62 -19.82 31.92
CA ALA A 740 4.84 -19.30 31.30
C ALA A 740 6.03 -19.49 32.25
N LEU A 741 7.12 -20.07 31.75
CA LEU A 741 8.39 -20.19 32.47
C LEU A 741 9.39 -19.15 31.95
N ILE A 742 10.05 -18.44 32.86
CA ILE A 742 11.24 -17.63 32.55
C ILE A 742 12.47 -18.40 33.02
N LEU A 743 13.37 -18.68 32.09
CA LEU A 743 14.64 -19.35 32.34
C LEU A 743 15.76 -18.29 32.45
N ARG A 744 16.84 -18.63 33.17
CA ARG A 744 18.05 -17.80 33.19
C ARG A 744 18.68 -17.72 31.81
N GLU A 745 18.78 -18.88 31.17
CA GLU A 745 19.44 -19.09 29.89
C GLU A 745 18.53 -19.96 29.01
N THR A 746 18.43 -19.67 27.71
CA THR A 746 17.61 -20.44 26.78
C THR A 746 18.17 -20.45 25.36
N ASN A 747 17.92 -21.56 24.67
CA ASN A 747 18.14 -21.70 23.23
C ASN A 747 16.84 -21.63 22.41
N PHE A 748 15.67 -21.41 23.00
CA PHE A 748 14.43 -21.26 22.22
C PHE A 748 14.39 -19.92 21.47
N TYR A 749 13.92 -19.92 20.22
CA TYR A 749 13.59 -18.72 19.48
C TYR A 749 12.19 -18.22 19.89
N TYR A 750 12.09 -16.94 20.24
CA TYR A 750 10.84 -16.24 20.50
C TYR A 750 10.33 -15.57 19.22
N GLU A 751 9.00 -15.45 19.05
CA GLU A 751 8.41 -14.82 17.84
C GLU A 751 8.91 -13.38 17.65
N ASN A 752 9.59 -13.12 16.52
CA ASN A 752 10.24 -11.84 16.21
C ASN A 752 10.68 -11.75 14.73
N GLY A 753 10.76 -10.53 14.19
CA GLY A 753 11.27 -10.29 12.82
C GLY A 753 10.45 -10.97 11.71
N GLY A 754 9.17 -11.27 11.97
CA GLY A 754 8.32 -12.09 11.10
C GLY A 754 8.52 -13.60 11.23
N GLN A 755 9.58 -14.07 11.89
CA GLN A 755 9.76 -15.49 12.23
C GLN A 755 8.95 -15.86 13.48
N ILE A 756 8.21 -16.97 13.40
CA ILE A 756 7.46 -17.50 14.55
C ILE A 756 8.34 -18.25 15.56
N TYR A 757 7.78 -18.42 16.76
CA TYR A 757 8.40 -19.11 17.89
C TYR A 757 8.74 -20.59 17.63
N ASP A 758 9.73 -21.08 18.37
CA ASP A 758 10.01 -22.51 18.50
C ASP A 758 8.98 -23.22 19.40
N THR A 759 8.92 -24.54 19.26
CA THR A 759 8.22 -25.45 20.17
C THR A 759 9.17 -26.55 20.63
N GLY A 760 8.85 -27.22 21.74
CA GLY A 760 9.76 -28.19 22.35
C GLY A 760 9.38 -28.57 23.77
N VAL A 761 10.37 -28.96 24.57
CA VAL A 761 10.20 -29.41 25.96
C VAL A 761 11.26 -28.75 26.85
N ILE A 762 10.87 -28.43 28.08
CA ILE A 762 11.77 -28.12 29.21
C ILE A 762 11.56 -29.25 30.23
N GLN A 763 12.63 -29.96 30.62
CA GLN A 763 12.48 -31.16 31.45
C GLN A 763 13.71 -31.43 32.34
N ASN A 764 13.55 -32.32 33.30
CA ASN A 764 14.65 -32.97 34.03
C ASN A 764 14.32 -34.46 34.23
N GLU A 765 14.86 -35.12 35.27
CA GLU A 765 14.54 -36.53 35.57
C GLU A 765 13.14 -36.73 36.19
N GLN A 766 12.51 -35.67 36.70
CA GLN A 766 11.31 -35.75 37.53
C GLN A 766 10.09 -35.02 36.95
N MET A 767 10.29 -34.14 35.97
CA MET A 767 9.21 -33.36 35.34
C MET A 767 9.46 -33.06 33.86
N LYS A 768 8.36 -32.74 33.17
CA LYS A 768 8.34 -32.45 31.74
C LYS A 768 7.28 -31.40 31.41
N PHE A 769 7.72 -30.28 30.86
CA PHE A 769 6.91 -29.14 30.48
C PHE A 769 6.97 -28.93 28.95
N GLU A 770 5.84 -29.04 28.28
CA GLU A 770 5.72 -28.87 26.83
C GLU A 770 5.58 -27.39 26.47
N VAL A 771 6.53 -26.86 25.71
CA VAL A 771 6.56 -25.47 25.24
C VAL A 771 5.82 -25.37 23.91
N VAL A 772 4.67 -24.69 23.93
CA VAL A 772 3.77 -24.54 22.77
C VAL A 772 3.83 -23.15 22.13
N ASN A 773 4.40 -22.15 22.80
CA ASN A 773 4.67 -20.81 22.29
C ASN A 773 5.85 -20.18 23.08
N VAL A 774 6.66 -19.33 22.44
CA VAL A 774 7.74 -18.58 23.09
C VAL A 774 7.68 -17.10 22.68
N GLN A 775 7.61 -16.20 23.66
CA GLN A 775 7.47 -14.75 23.45
C GLN A 775 8.53 -14.00 24.25
N LYS A 776 8.90 -12.78 23.84
CA LYS A 776 9.81 -11.90 24.59
C LYS A 776 9.07 -10.67 25.09
N MET A 777 9.17 -10.42 26.40
CA MET A 777 8.58 -9.25 27.06
C MET A 777 9.71 -8.49 27.77
N ASN A 778 10.06 -7.30 27.25
CA ASN A 778 11.23 -6.53 27.66
C ASN A 778 12.53 -7.37 27.59
N GLU A 779 13.17 -7.62 28.73
CA GLU A 779 14.44 -8.35 28.86
C GLU A 779 14.28 -9.86 29.12
N TYR A 780 13.04 -10.38 29.15
CA TYR A 780 12.75 -11.76 29.54
C TYR A 780 12.13 -12.58 28.40
N VAL A 781 12.49 -13.88 28.32
CA VAL A 781 11.87 -14.83 27.39
C VAL A 781 10.90 -15.75 28.15
N LEU A 782 9.62 -15.71 27.74
CA LEU A 782 8.52 -16.46 28.30
C LEU A 782 8.27 -17.73 27.48
N HIS A 783 8.46 -18.89 28.10
CA HIS A 783 8.22 -20.19 27.51
C HIS A 783 6.83 -20.65 27.92
N ILE A 784 5.84 -20.44 27.07
CA ILE A 784 4.42 -20.67 27.33
C ILE A 784 4.09 -22.12 26.99
N GLY A 785 3.49 -22.85 27.94
CA GLY A 785 3.38 -24.30 27.85
C GLY A 785 2.45 -24.93 28.88
N VAL A 786 2.45 -26.26 28.92
CA VAL A 786 1.72 -27.09 29.88
C VAL A 786 2.66 -28.05 30.60
N LEU A 787 2.43 -28.28 31.89
CA LEU A 787 3.14 -29.32 32.63
C LEU A 787 2.48 -30.66 32.30
N GLN A 788 3.16 -31.51 31.52
CA GLN A 788 2.67 -32.83 31.12
C GLN A 788 2.91 -33.87 32.23
N GLU A 789 4.08 -33.82 32.88
CA GLU A 789 4.51 -34.84 33.85
C GLU A 789 5.25 -34.17 35.01
N GLY A 790 5.10 -34.72 36.22
CA GLY A 790 5.86 -34.32 37.41
C GLY A 790 5.38 -33.05 38.13
N LYS A 791 6.34 -32.33 38.71
CA LYS A 791 6.19 -31.04 39.41
C LYS A 791 7.40 -30.15 39.09
N ILE A 792 7.23 -28.84 39.13
CA ILE A 792 8.31 -27.88 38.87
C ILE A 792 8.22 -26.70 39.85
N GLN A 793 9.36 -26.26 40.37
CA GLN A 793 9.48 -25.18 41.35
C GLN A 793 10.53 -24.13 40.93
N LYS A 794 10.47 -22.96 41.55
CA LYS A 794 11.43 -21.88 41.36
C LYS A 794 12.84 -22.32 41.78
N ASN A 795 13.82 -22.03 40.92
CA ASN A 795 15.22 -22.46 40.96
C ASN A 795 15.50 -23.93 40.62
N ASP A 796 14.53 -24.70 40.12
CA ASP A 796 14.84 -26.04 39.58
C ASP A 796 15.85 -25.98 38.43
N CYS A 797 16.79 -26.93 38.43
CA CYS A 797 17.66 -27.21 37.29
C CYS A 797 16.91 -28.04 36.25
N VAL A 798 16.94 -27.58 35.00
CA VAL A 798 16.20 -28.13 33.86
C VAL A 798 17.07 -28.07 32.62
N HIS A 799 16.82 -28.94 31.64
CA HIS A 799 17.47 -28.87 30.34
C HIS A 799 16.45 -28.62 29.23
N THR A 800 16.83 -27.78 28.27
CA THR A 800 15.99 -27.44 27.11
C THR A 800 16.09 -28.48 25.99
N VAL A 801 14.98 -28.73 25.31
CA VAL A 801 14.88 -29.60 24.13
C VAL A 801 14.01 -28.91 23.07
N VAL A 802 14.65 -28.22 22.12
CA VAL A 802 13.95 -27.58 20.99
C VAL A 802 13.61 -28.61 19.92
N ASN A 803 12.45 -28.45 19.26
CA ASN A 803 12.10 -29.18 18.04
C ASN A 803 12.92 -28.66 16.84
N PHE A 804 14.18 -29.10 16.73
CA PHE A 804 15.09 -28.66 15.68
C PHE A 804 14.63 -29.04 14.27
N ASP A 805 13.87 -30.13 14.08
CA ASP A 805 13.30 -30.47 12.77
C ASP A 805 12.29 -29.42 12.31
N ARG A 806 11.45 -28.93 13.23
CA ARG A 806 10.55 -27.79 12.95
C ARG A 806 11.33 -26.50 12.74
N ARG A 807 12.31 -26.17 13.59
CA ARG A 807 13.17 -24.98 13.40
C ARG A 807 13.83 -24.99 12.02
N LYS A 808 14.30 -26.16 11.55
CA LYS A 808 14.95 -26.29 10.25
C LYS A 808 14.02 -25.92 9.09
N LEU A 809 12.72 -26.25 9.16
CA LEU A 809 11.72 -25.81 8.17
C LEU A 809 11.51 -24.28 8.22
N VAL A 810 11.36 -23.72 9.43
CA VAL A 810 11.24 -22.26 9.63
C VAL A 810 12.49 -21.54 9.08
N ALA A 811 13.70 -22.04 9.37
CA ALA A 811 14.97 -21.48 8.92
C ALA A 811 15.20 -21.62 7.40
N CYS A 812 14.68 -22.69 6.76
CA CYS A 812 14.62 -22.80 5.29
C CYS A 812 13.76 -21.69 4.71
N ASN A 813 12.54 -21.50 5.25
CA ASN A 813 11.63 -20.45 4.82
C ASN A 813 12.23 -19.05 5.08
N HIS A 814 12.87 -18.80 6.22
CA HIS A 814 13.49 -17.50 6.53
C HIS A 814 14.63 -17.16 5.55
N THR A 815 15.51 -18.14 5.30
CA THR A 815 16.64 -17.96 4.37
C THR A 815 16.16 -17.77 2.93
N ALA A 816 15.05 -18.43 2.55
CA ALA A 816 14.37 -18.16 1.28
C ALA A 816 13.74 -16.76 1.21
N THR A 817 13.25 -16.19 2.32
CA THR A 817 12.77 -14.80 2.36
C THR A 817 13.89 -13.79 2.03
N HIS A 818 15.11 -13.97 2.54
CA HIS A 818 16.25 -13.10 2.19
C HIS A 818 16.71 -13.25 0.73
N LEU A 819 16.60 -14.46 0.15
CA LEU A 819 16.80 -14.65 -1.29
C LEU A 819 15.70 -13.97 -2.11
N LEU A 820 14.45 -14.05 -1.65
CA LEU A 820 13.29 -13.44 -2.30
C LEU A 820 13.35 -11.90 -2.26
N ASN A 821 13.69 -11.29 -1.13
CA ASN A 821 13.90 -9.85 -0.97
C ASN A 821 14.95 -9.32 -1.97
N PHE A 822 16.11 -9.98 -2.00
CA PHE A 822 17.20 -9.70 -2.94
C PHE A 822 16.74 -9.82 -4.41
N VAL A 823 16.13 -10.94 -4.79
CA VAL A 823 15.71 -11.21 -6.17
C VAL A 823 14.60 -10.27 -6.62
N ILE A 824 13.61 -9.95 -5.77
CA ILE A 824 12.55 -8.99 -6.11
C ILE A 824 13.16 -7.61 -6.39
N LYS A 825 13.98 -7.07 -5.48
CA LYS A 825 14.65 -5.77 -5.66
C LYS A 825 15.46 -5.73 -6.97
N LYS A 826 16.19 -6.81 -7.29
CA LYS A 826 16.96 -6.96 -8.53
C LYS A 826 16.08 -7.03 -9.79
N VAL A 827 15.16 -7.99 -9.86
CA VAL A 827 14.31 -8.24 -11.05
C VAL A 827 13.45 -7.04 -11.39
N LEU A 828 12.88 -6.36 -10.39
CA LEU A 828 12.05 -5.17 -10.61
C LEU A 828 12.89 -3.94 -10.99
N THR A 829 14.11 -3.80 -10.46
CA THR A 829 15.08 -2.76 -10.91
C THR A 829 15.45 -2.96 -12.39
N GLU A 830 15.85 -4.18 -12.78
CA GLU A 830 16.15 -4.54 -14.16
C GLU A 830 14.97 -4.23 -15.09
N TYR A 831 13.75 -4.63 -14.69
CA TYR A 831 12.53 -4.38 -15.46
C TYR A 831 12.25 -2.89 -15.68
N VAL A 832 12.39 -2.04 -14.66
CA VAL A 832 12.12 -0.61 -14.79
C VAL A 832 13.20 0.10 -15.62
N MET A 833 14.48 -0.29 -15.49
CA MET A 833 15.54 0.26 -16.33
C MET A 833 15.31 -0.08 -17.81
N HIS A 834 15.05 -1.35 -18.15
CA HIS A 834 14.74 -1.75 -19.52
C HIS A 834 13.45 -1.11 -20.05
N SER A 835 12.42 -0.93 -19.21
CA SER A 835 11.15 -0.29 -19.61
C SER A 835 11.29 1.20 -19.97
N LYS A 836 12.35 1.87 -19.52
CA LYS A 836 12.68 3.26 -19.90
C LYS A 836 13.63 3.34 -21.12
N GLY A 837 14.36 2.27 -21.43
CA GLY A 837 15.43 2.23 -22.42
C GLY A 837 15.02 1.70 -23.80
N GLY A 838 14.37 2.54 -24.61
CA GLY A 838 13.91 2.19 -25.97
C GLY A 838 14.98 2.15 -27.07
N ALA A 839 16.10 1.44 -26.89
CA ALA A 839 17.12 1.24 -27.93
C ALA A 839 17.94 -0.05 -27.79
N GLN A 840 18.52 -0.52 -28.90
CA GLN A 840 19.46 -1.65 -29.00
C GLN A 840 20.88 -1.24 -28.53
N ASN A 841 21.86 -2.11 -28.26
CA ASN A 841 22.03 -3.57 -28.44
C ASN A 841 22.59 -4.21 -27.16
N GLY A 842 22.68 -5.54 -27.10
CA GLY A 842 23.25 -6.25 -25.95
C GLY A 842 24.77 -6.40 -25.98
N ASP A 843 25.42 -6.06 -24.86
CA ASP A 843 26.62 -6.73 -24.34
C ASP A 843 26.74 -6.42 -22.83
N LEU A 844 26.40 -7.40 -21.97
CA LEU A 844 26.46 -7.25 -20.51
C LEU A 844 27.87 -7.56 -19.97
N ALA A 845 28.87 -6.80 -20.45
CA ALA A 845 30.29 -7.07 -20.16
C ALA A 845 31.18 -5.81 -20.06
N HIS A 846 30.63 -4.63 -19.75
CA HIS A 846 31.43 -3.46 -19.38
C HIS A 846 30.81 -2.64 -18.24
N THR A 847 31.66 -2.22 -17.29
CA THR A 847 31.33 -1.34 -16.17
C THR A 847 31.17 0.11 -16.61
N PRO A 848 30.12 0.83 -16.13
CA PRO A 848 30.06 2.30 -16.23
C PRO A 848 31.20 2.97 -15.45
N ASN A 849 31.57 4.20 -15.82
CA ASN A 849 32.70 4.92 -15.24
C ASN A 849 32.47 5.37 -13.78
N GLU A 850 33.56 5.38 -13.00
CA GLU A 850 33.59 5.51 -11.53
C GLU A 850 33.36 6.94 -10.99
N LYS A 851 32.47 7.75 -11.61
CA LYS A 851 32.21 9.14 -11.20
C LYS A 851 30.75 9.49 -10.86
N GLU A 852 29.85 8.51 -10.88
CA GLU A 852 28.42 8.71 -10.57
C GLU A 852 27.94 7.87 -9.35
N GLN A 853 28.85 7.36 -8.52
CA GLN A 853 28.51 6.41 -7.41
C GLN A 853 28.94 6.87 -6.00
N THR A 854 28.99 8.18 -5.76
CA THR A 854 29.20 8.79 -4.42
C THR A 854 27.92 9.43 -3.87
N GLY A 855 26.79 8.75 -4.05
CA GLY A 855 25.49 9.06 -3.44
C GLY A 855 24.76 7.75 -3.18
N GLY A 856 24.35 7.49 -1.94
CA GLY A 856 23.75 6.23 -1.54
C GLY A 856 22.26 6.34 -1.30
N ASN A 857 21.42 5.96 -2.28
CA ASN A 857 20.02 5.63 -2.03
C ASN A 857 19.37 4.76 -3.12
N SER A 858 18.23 4.16 -2.77
CA SER A 858 17.50 3.22 -3.63
C SER A 858 16.66 3.94 -4.69
N ILE A 859 17.17 4.05 -5.92
CA ILE A 859 16.49 4.71 -7.05
C ILE A 859 15.16 4.01 -7.45
N PHE A 860 14.88 2.81 -6.93
CA PHE A 860 13.56 2.16 -7.00
C PHE A 860 13.14 1.56 -5.64
N ASN A 861 12.19 2.20 -4.95
CA ASN A 861 11.63 1.67 -3.69
C ASN A 861 10.71 0.47 -3.93
N CYS A 862 11.34 -0.68 -4.06
CA CYS A 862 10.75 -1.96 -3.71
C CYS A 862 11.19 -2.35 -2.30
N ASP A 863 10.38 -2.03 -1.30
CA ASP A 863 10.71 -2.21 0.11
C ASP A 863 9.79 -3.23 0.76
N GLN A 864 10.32 -3.98 1.72
CA GLN A 864 9.53 -4.85 2.57
C GLN A 864 8.51 -4.00 3.35
N LYS A 865 7.27 -4.49 3.39
CA LYS A 865 6.13 -3.94 4.15
C LYS A 865 5.50 -4.98 5.08
N GLY A 866 6.12 -6.15 5.21
CA GLY A 866 5.76 -7.19 6.16
C GLY A 866 6.33 -8.54 5.75
N SER A 867 6.56 -9.42 6.72
CA SER A 867 6.81 -10.84 6.46
C SER A 867 6.12 -11.71 7.50
N LEU A 868 5.94 -12.97 7.17
CA LEU A 868 5.64 -14.06 8.10
C LEU A 868 6.41 -15.28 7.63
N VAL A 869 7.09 -15.95 8.54
CA VAL A 869 7.87 -17.16 8.27
C VAL A 869 7.43 -18.21 9.29
N ASP A 870 6.72 -19.23 8.80
CA ASP A 870 6.26 -20.38 9.58
C ASP A 870 6.86 -21.69 9.04
N ASP A 871 6.52 -22.83 9.65
CA ASP A 871 7.04 -24.14 9.27
C ASP A 871 6.39 -24.77 8.03
N GLU A 872 5.29 -24.19 7.51
CA GLU A 872 4.70 -24.60 6.23
C GLU A 872 5.09 -23.69 5.07
N LYS A 873 5.22 -22.37 5.29
CA LYS A 873 5.31 -21.35 4.23
C LYS A 873 6.07 -20.10 4.70
N LEU A 874 6.35 -19.23 3.73
CA LEU A 874 6.69 -17.82 3.94
C LEU A 874 5.70 -16.90 3.23
N ARG A 875 5.52 -15.71 3.79
CA ARG A 875 4.81 -14.57 3.23
C ARG A 875 5.77 -13.39 3.16
N PHE A 876 5.83 -12.72 2.02
CA PHE A 876 6.63 -11.52 1.83
C PHE A 876 5.78 -10.42 1.18
N ASP A 877 5.61 -9.33 1.91
CA ASP A 877 4.82 -8.18 1.48
C ASP A 877 5.79 -7.05 1.07
N PHE A 878 5.63 -6.48 -0.11
CA PHE A 878 6.55 -5.48 -0.67
C PHE A 878 5.85 -4.36 -1.44
N SER A 879 6.43 -3.17 -1.46
CA SER A 879 5.98 -2.07 -2.30
C SER A 879 6.43 -2.25 -3.76
N PHE A 880 5.58 -1.91 -4.72
CA PHE A 880 5.99 -1.67 -6.11
C PHE A 880 4.98 -0.75 -6.81
N PHE A 881 5.45 0.10 -7.74
CA PHE A 881 4.61 1.17 -8.31
C PHE A 881 3.88 0.80 -9.61
N GLN A 882 4.11 -0.41 -10.12
CA GLN A 882 3.41 -1.00 -11.27
C GLN A 882 2.84 -2.36 -10.89
N ASN A 883 1.92 -2.89 -11.71
CA ASN A 883 1.47 -4.26 -11.57
C ASN A 883 2.64 -5.23 -11.79
N VAL A 884 2.82 -6.20 -10.90
CA VAL A 884 3.67 -7.35 -11.15
C VAL A 884 2.95 -8.27 -12.14
N SER A 885 3.65 -8.77 -13.16
CA SER A 885 3.09 -9.71 -14.15
C SER A 885 3.49 -11.15 -13.84
N ASP A 886 2.74 -12.14 -14.33
CA ASP A 886 3.11 -13.57 -14.25
C ASP A 886 4.55 -13.82 -14.78
N GLU A 887 4.99 -13.04 -15.78
CA GLU A 887 6.36 -13.11 -16.33
C GLU A 887 7.41 -12.63 -15.31
N LEU A 888 7.13 -11.56 -14.56
CA LEU A 888 8.00 -11.08 -13.49
C LEU A 888 8.01 -12.04 -12.29
N VAL A 889 6.85 -12.56 -11.88
CA VAL A 889 6.76 -13.56 -10.80
C VAL A 889 7.51 -14.85 -11.20
N SER A 890 7.41 -15.29 -12.45
CA SER A 890 8.17 -16.43 -12.99
C SER A 890 9.67 -16.19 -13.00
N LYS A 891 10.11 -14.98 -13.37
CA LYS A 891 11.54 -14.60 -13.32
C LYS A 891 12.07 -14.55 -11.88
N ILE A 892 11.27 -14.08 -10.93
CA ILE A 892 11.59 -14.09 -9.49
C ILE A 892 11.73 -15.54 -8.99
N GLU A 893 10.74 -16.40 -9.26
CA GLU A 893 10.78 -17.81 -8.85
C GLU A 893 11.98 -18.55 -9.44
N SER A 894 12.31 -18.33 -10.73
CA SER A 894 13.51 -18.90 -11.34
C SER A 894 14.78 -18.45 -10.63
N GLN A 895 14.99 -17.12 -10.48
CA GLN A 895 16.24 -16.60 -9.91
C GLN A 895 16.44 -17.02 -8.45
N VAL A 896 15.39 -17.13 -7.63
CA VAL A 896 15.52 -17.71 -6.28
C VAL A 896 15.98 -19.17 -6.35
N ASN A 897 15.41 -19.98 -7.25
CA ASN A 897 15.84 -21.36 -7.45
C ASN A 897 17.25 -21.48 -8.10
N ASP A 898 17.70 -20.49 -8.87
CA ASP A 898 19.06 -20.42 -9.40
C ASP A 898 20.08 -20.13 -8.28
N LEU A 899 19.74 -19.31 -7.28
CA LEU A 899 20.58 -19.06 -6.09
C LEU A 899 20.59 -20.25 -5.11
N ILE A 900 19.51 -21.03 -5.08
CA ILE A 900 19.47 -22.32 -4.36
C ILE A 900 20.38 -23.35 -5.03
N ARG A 901 20.36 -23.43 -6.37
CA ARG A 901 21.25 -24.31 -7.17
C ARG A 901 22.74 -23.97 -7.07
N GLN A 902 23.10 -22.78 -6.61
CA GLN A 902 24.50 -22.36 -6.43
C GLN A 902 25.10 -22.83 -5.09
N GLU A 903 24.32 -23.50 -4.22
CA GLU A 903 24.75 -23.94 -2.89
C GLU A 903 25.48 -22.84 -2.10
N LEU A 904 24.90 -21.62 -2.08
CA LEU A 904 25.53 -20.47 -1.43
C LEU A 904 25.62 -20.67 0.08
N SER A 905 26.79 -20.39 0.65
CA SER A 905 27.00 -20.31 2.08
C SER A 905 26.12 -19.21 2.71
N VAL A 906 25.66 -19.46 3.92
CA VAL A 906 24.86 -18.52 4.72
C VAL A 906 25.61 -18.31 6.03
N SER A 907 26.04 -17.07 6.26
CA SER A 907 26.91 -16.70 7.37
C SER A 907 26.29 -15.56 8.17
N VAL A 908 26.22 -15.73 9.48
CA VAL A 908 25.87 -14.64 10.41
C VAL A 908 27.18 -14.04 10.95
N ARG A 909 27.20 -12.71 11.14
CA ARG A 909 28.24 -12.01 11.90
C ARG A 909 27.58 -11.04 12.87
N THR A 910 27.96 -11.09 14.13
CA THR A 910 27.58 -10.09 15.13
C THR A 910 28.53 -8.90 15.02
N MET A 911 28.00 -7.70 14.81
CA MET A 911 28.74 -6.48 14.48
C MET A 911 28.13 -5.26 15.18
N ASP A 912 28.93 -4.20 15.36
CA ASP A 912 28.43 -2.87 15.74
C ASP A 912 27.55 -2.27 14.62
N LEU A 913 26.48 -1.58 14.99
CA LEU A 913 25.49 -1.00 14.06
C LEU A 913 26.01 0.19 13.25
N LYS A 914 26.97 0.97 13.77
CA LYS A 914 27.65 2.04 13.04
C LYS A 914 28.66 1.44 12.03
N GLU A 915 29.29 0.32 12.36
CA GLU A 915 30.15 -0.45 11.45
C GLU A 915 29.35 -1.20 10.36
N SER A 916 28.25 -1.89 10.70
CA SER A 916 27.45 -2.64 9.71
C SER A 916 26.85 -1.71 8.64
N LYS A 917 26.48 -0.49 9.01
CA LYS A 917 25.98 0.56 8.10
C LYS A 917 27.02 1.03 7.07
N LYS A 918 28.30 0.66 7.19
CA LYS A 918 29.34 0.94 6.17
C LYS A 918 29.25 -0.03 4.98
N ILE A 919 28.59 -1.18 5.11
CA ILE A 919 28.45 -2.17 4.04
C ILE A 919 27.43 -1.64 3.02
N LYS A 920 27.90 -1.07 1.91
CA LYS A 920 27.00 -0.50 0.88
C LYS A 920 26.10 -1.57 0.28
N GLY A 921 24.78 -1.37 0.39
CA GLY A 921 23.77 -2.31 -0.08
C GLY A 921 23.30 -3.34 0.96
N ILE A 922 23.74 -3.22 2.22
CA ILE A 922 23.09 -3.88 3.35
C ILE A 922 21.60 -3.48 3.40
N ARG A 923 20.72 -4.46 3.61
CA ARG A 923 19.28 -4.23 3.73
C ARG A 923 18.90 -4.24 5.21
N ALA A 924 18.10 -3.26 5.60
CA ALA A 924 17.57 -3.13 6.95
C ALA A 924 16.09 -2.75 6.83
N ILE A 925 15.28 -3.13 7.82
CA ILE A 925 13.94 -2.61 7.96
C ILE A 925 14.07 -1.27 8.71
N PHE A 926 14.09 -0.16 7.98
CA PHE A 926 14.29 1.19 8.53
C PHE A 926 13.19 1.65 9.51
N GLU A 927 12.20 0.80 9.79
CA GLU A 927 11.12 0.99 10.75
C GLU A 927 11.39 0.24 12.08
N GLU A 928 12.50 -0.50 12.23
CA GLU A 928 12.91 -1.25 13.44
C GLU A 928 14.04 -0.54 14.25
N ASP A 929 13.89 -0.44 15.58
CA ASP A 929 15.01 -0.09 16.49
C ASP A 929 16.00 -1.27 16.56
N TYR A 930 17.07 -1.20 15.77
CA TYR A 930 18.24 -2.06 15.96
C TYR A 930 19.04 -1.64 17.20
N ALA A 931 19.48 -2.62 18.00
CA ALA A 931 20.43 -2.37 19.09
C ALA A 931 21.82 -1.96 18.55
N ASP A 932 22.67 -1.37 19.39
CA ASP A 932 24.04 -0.97 19.00
C ASP A 932 24.89 -2.15 18.49
N VAL A 933 24.55 -3.38 18.88
CA VAL A 933 25.12 -4.62 18.34
C VAL A 933 24.03 -5.41 17.61
N VAL A 934 24.30 -5.75 16.34
CA VAL A 934 23.36 -6.42 15.42
C VAL A 934 23.95 -7.70 14.83
N ASN A 935 23.06 -8.61 14.44
CA ASN A 935 23.41 -9.73 13.56
C ASN A 935 23.20 -9.33 12.09
N VAL A 936 24.26 -9.44 11.30
CA VAL A 936 24.27 -9.28 9.84
C VAL A 936 24.28 -10.67 9.21
N VAL A 937 23.31 -10.96 8.35
CA VAL A 937 23.19 -12.22 7.61
C VAL A 937 23.67 -12.03 6.18
N PHE A 938 24.73 -12.74 5.80
CA PHE A 938 25.30 -12.78 4.46
C PHE A 938 24.90 -14.08 3.77
N ILE A 939 24.44 -14.00 2.51
CA ILE A 939 24.23 -15.15 1.63
C ILE A 939 25.14 -14.97 0.41
N ASP A 940 26.40 -15.36 0.60
CA ASP A 940 27.48 -15.38 -0.38
C ASP A 940 28.54 -16.41 0.06
N ASN A 941 29.36 -16.89 -0.87
CA ASN A 941 30.43 -17.84 -0.59
C ASN A 941 31.72 -17.16 -0.08
N ASP A 942 31.88 -15.85 -0.25
CA ASP A 942 33.09 -15.10 0.10
C ASP A 942 32.78 -13.84 0.94
N VAL A 943 32.39 -14.07 2.20
CA VAL A 943 32.02 -13.01 3.16
C VAL A 943 33.23 -12.13 3.52
N ASP A 944 34.43 -12.71 3.59
CA ASP A 944 35.62 -11.96 3.98
C ASP A 944 36.01 -10.97 2.88
N LYS A 945 35.82 -11.29 1.60
CA LYS A 945 35.93 -10.31 0.49
C LYS A 945 34.90 -9.18 0.61
N ILE A 946 33.66 -9.46 1.03
CA ILE A 946 32.64 -8.41 1.24
C ILE A 946 33.11 -7.44 2.34
N LEU A 947 33.58 -7.97 3.47
CA LEU A 947 34.05 -7.18 4.61
C LEU A 947 35.35 -6.39 4.31
N ASN A 948 36.20 -6.88 3.42
CA ASN A 948 37.42 -6.18 2.97
C ASN A 948 37.18 -5.13 1.87
N HIS A 949 35.99 -5.09 1.25
CA HIS A 949 35.67 -4.21 0.11
C HIS A 949 34.36 -3.43 0.32
N LEU A 950 34.28 -2.69 1.43
CA LEU A 950 33.12 -1.85 1.81
C LEU A 950 32.85 -0.68 0.83
N ASP A 951 33.78 -0.40 -0.08
CA ASP A 951 33.64 0.56 -1.16
C ASP A 951 32.70 0.07 -2.29
N VAL A 952 32.55 -1.25 -2.46
CA VAL A 952 31.69 -1.88 -3.47
C VAL A 952 30.22 -1.87 -3.02
N ASN A 953 29.29 -1.58 -3.94
CA ASN A 953 27.85 -1.63 -3.66
C ASN A 953 27.25 -3.01 -3.95
N TYR A 954 26.90 -3.76 -2.91
CA TYR A 954 26.41 -5.13 -2.99
C TYR A 954 24.89 -5.26 -3.26
N SER A 955 24.16 -4.14 -3.41
CA SER A 955 22.68 -4.11 -3.52
C SER A 955 22.07 -5.09 -4.52
N TYR A 956 22.78 -5.38 -5.62
CA TYR A 956 22.36 -6.28 -6.71
C TYR A 956 23.29 -7.49 -6.94
N LEU A 957 24.29 -7.65 -6.08
CA LEU A 957 25.31 -8.71 -6.16
C LEU A 957 24.92 -9.93 -5.31
N CYS A 958 24.59 -9.72 -4.03
CA CYS A 958 24.30 -10.80 -3.07
C CYS A 958 23.25 -10.38 -2.02
N SER A 959 22.83 -11.31 -1.16
CA SER A 959 21.99 -10.96 0.00
C SER A 959 22.83 -10.65 1.23
N ILE A 960 22.58 -9.48 1.85
CA ILE A 960 23.24 -8.98 3.07
C ILE A 960 22.18 -8.19 3.82
N GLU A 961 21.68 -8.71 4.94
CA GLU A 961 20.53 -8.11 5.63
C GLU A 961 20.74 -8.09 7.16
N LEU A 962 20.27 -7.04 7.84
CA LEU A 962 20.18 -7.04 9.32
C LEU A 962 19.04 -7.96 9.72
N CYS A 963 19.34 -9.03 10.46
CA CYS A 963 18.33 -10.00 10.86
C CYS A 963 18.71 -10.74 12.15
N GLY A 964 17.77 -10.80 13.09
CA GLY A 964 17.89 -11.56 14.33
C GLY A 964 17.35 -13.00 14.24
N GLY A 965 17.07 -13.51 13.05
CA GLY A 965 16.42 -14.81 12.81
C GLY A 965 17.34 -16.02 12.93
N THR A 966 16.76 -17.22 12.83
CA THR A 966 17.53 -18.48 12.71
C THR A 966 17.66 -18.89 11.24
N HIS A 967 18.88 -19.19 10.80
CA HIS A 967 19.19 -19.52 9.41
C HIS A 967 19.88 -20.89 9.26
N ILE A 968 19.62 -21.54 8.13
CA ILE A 968 20.34 -22.74 7.66
C ILE A 968 21.74 -22.34 7.14
N ALA A 969 22.75 -23.20 7.23
CA ALA A 969 24.13 -22.85 6.84
C ALA A 969 24.37 -22.69 5.33
N ASN A 970 23.46 -23.17 4.48
CA ASN A 970 23.64 -23.19 3.03
C ASN A 970 22.30 -23.21 2.29
N THR A 971 22.17 -22.47 1.18
CA THR A 971 20.90 -22.36 0.43
C THR A 971 20.38 -23.69 -0.11
N LYS A 972 21.23 -24.72 -0.28
CA LYS A 972 20.80 -26.05 -0.75
C LYS A 972 19.80 -26.75 0.16
N PHE A 973 19.80 -26.46 1.47
CA PHE A 973 18.84 -27.07 2.40
C PHE A 973 17.40 -26.56 2.19
N ILE A 974 17.21 -25.46 1.44
CA ILE A 974 15.91 -25.01 0.93
C ILE A 974 15.37 -26.03 -0.11
N LYS A 975 16.26 -26.72 -0.84
CA LYS A 975 16.06 -27.63 -1.99
C LYS A 975 15.36 -27.01 -3.20
N LYS A 976 14.16 -26.47 -2.99
CA LYS A 976 13.21 -25.97 -3.99
C LYS A 976 12.39 -24.86 -3.35
N PHE A 977 12.15 -23.79 -4.10
CA PHE A 977 11.26 -22.68 -3.73
C PHE A 977 10.10 -22.62 -4.74
N VAL A 978 8.86 -22.51 -4.26
CA VAL A 978 7.65 -22.45 -5.11
C VAL A 978 6.70 -21.39 -4.59
N ILE A 979 6.33 -20.43 -5.43
CA ILE A 979 5.30 -19.42 -5.15
C ILE A 979 3.92 -20.06 -5.29
N THR A 980 3.01 -19.79 -4.34
CA THR A 980 1.64 -20.35 -4.31
C THR A 980 0.57 -19.31 -4.60
N SER A 981 0.78 -18.06 -4.20
CA SER A 981 0.04 -16.89 -4.70
C SER A 981 0.89 -15.62 -4.79
N GLU A 982 0.55 -14.77 -5.77
CA GLU A 982 0.80 -13.34 -5.76
C GLU A 982 -0.56 -12.64 -5.57
N GLU A 983 -0.62 -11.66 -4.66
CA GLU A 983 -1.83 -10.93 -4.28
C GLU A 983 -1.55 -9.42 -4.06
N SER A 984 -2.19 -8.54 -4.82
CA SER A 984 -2.17 -7.09 -4.57
C SER A 984 -3.02 -6.72 -3.33
N ILE A 985 -2.40 -6.62 -2.16
CA ILE A 985 -3.07 -6.32 -0.89
C ILE A 985 -3.43 -4.84 -0.71
N GLY A 986 -2.79 -3.95 -1.45
CA GLY A 986 -3.10 -2.52 -1.45
C GLY A 986 -2.63 -1.83 -2.72
N LYS A 987 -3.03 -0.56 -2.94
CA LYS A 987 -2.54 0.21 -4.09
C LYS A 987 -1.02 0.40 -3.97
N GLY A 988 -0.26 -0.36 -4.76
CA GLY A 988 1.20 -0.35 -4.79
C GLY A 988 1.87 -1.24 -3.74
N ILE A 989 1.13 -2.19 -3.14
CA ILE A 989 1.68 -3.19 -2.20
C ILE A 989 1.21 -4.58 -2.63
N TYR A 990 2.18 -5.47 -2.80
CA TYR A 990 2.02 -6.84 -3.29
C TYR A 990 2.46 -7.83 -2.21
N ARG A 991 1.84 -9.02 -2.21
CA ARG A 991 2.11 -10.12 -1.29
C ARG A 991 2.45 -11.36 -2.10
N ILE A 992 3.61 -11.93 -1.87
CA ILE A 992 3.98 -13.27 -2.35
C ILE A 992 3.87 -14.25 -1.18
N ASN A 993 3.11 -15.33 -1.38
CA ASN A 993 3.18 -16.52 -0.53
C ASN A 993 4.00 -17.59 -1.25
N ALA A 994 4.92 -18.25 -0.55
CA ALA A 994 5.74 -19.32 -1.10
C ALA A 994 5.99 -20.44 -0.09
N VAL A 995 6.43 -21.60 -0.59
CA VAL A 995 6.77 -22.79 0.19
C VAL A 995 8.15 -23.31 -0.20
N THR A 996 8.82 -24.00 0.73
CA THR A 996 10.17 -24.58 0.50
C THR A 996 10.26 -26.06 0.90
N ASN A 997 11.40 -26.69 0.60
CA ASN A 997 11.78 -28.03 1.06
C ASN A 997 10.63 -29.06 0.86
N LYS A 998 10.29 -29.86 1.87
CA LYS A 998 9.23 -30.87 1.82
C LYS A 998 7.87 -30.29 1.41
N LYS A 999 7.54 -29.05 1.78
CA LYS A 999 6.25 -28.45 1.41
C LYS A 999 6.20 -28.07 -0.07
N ALA A 1000 7.32 -27.66 -0.66
CA ALA A 1000 7.43 -27.48 -2.11
C ALA A 1000 7.29 -28.82 -2.86
N GLU A 1001 7.88 -29.90 -2.34
CA GLU A 1001 7.72 -31.27 -2.87
C GLU A 1001 6.24 -31.73 -2.83
N GLU A 1002 5.56 -31.55 -1.69
CA GLU A 1002 4.12 -31.85 -1.52
C GLU A 1002 3.23 -31.06 -2.50
N VAL A 1003 3.51 -29.77 -2.69
CA VAL A 1003 2.70 -28.86 -3.53
C VAL A 1003 2.89 -29.12 -5.03
N GLU A 1004 4.10 -29.46 -5.48
CA GLU A 1004 4.37 -29.84 -6.87
C GLU A 1004 3.74 -31.20 -7.21
N ALA A 1005 3.93 -32.23 -6.36
CA ALA A 1005 3.36 -33.56 -6.59
C ALA A 1005 1.82 -33.53 -6.69
N LYS A 1006 1.17 -32.79 -5.78
CA LYS A 1006 -0.28 -32.54 -5.79
C LYS A 1006 -0.76 -31.84 -7.08
N PHE A 1007 0.05 -30.96 -7.65
CA PHE A 1007 -0.27 -30.32 -8.93
C PHE A 1007 -0.11 -31.28 -10.12
N ASP A 1008 0.93 -32.12 -10.11
CA ASP A 1008 1.18 -33.11 -11.15
C ASP A 1008 0.09 -34.21 -11.16
N ASP A 1009 -0.37 -34.67 -9.99
CA ASP A 1009 -1.54 -35.55 -9.86
C ASP A 1009 -2.81 -34.94 -10.47
N LEU A 1010 -3.07 -33.66 -10.20
CA LEU A 1010 -4.20 -32.94 -10.80
C LEU A 1010 -4.06 -32.80 -12.31
N LEU A 1011 -2.85 -32.51 -12.82
CA LEU A 1011 -2.57 -32.40 -14.24
C LEU A 1011 -2.72 -33.75 -14.97
N ALA A 1012 -2.27 -34.84 -14.35
CA ALA A 1012 -2.45 -36.20 -14.84
C ALA A 1012 -3.94 -36.59 -14.89
N LYS A 1013 -4.69 -36.31 -13.81
CA LYS A 1013 -6.14 -36.58 -13.69
C LYS A 1013 -6.99 -35.89 -14.77
N TYR A 1014 -6.59 -34.69 -15.21
CA TYR A 1014 -7.33 -33.91 -16.21
C TYR A 1014 -6.63 -33.85 -17.58
N LYS A 1015 -5.62 -34.69 -17.83
CA LYS A 1015 -4.83 -34.70 -19.08
C LYS A 1015 -5.69 -34.88 -20.33
N HIS A 1016 -6.76 -35.68 -20.23
CA HIS A 1016 -7.70 -35.97 -21.31
C HIS A 1016 -8.41 -34.73 -21.88
N ILE A 1017 -8.43 -33.61 -21.17
CA ILE A 1017 -8.93 -32.32 -21.66
C ILE A 1017 -8.00 -31.74 -22.74
N PHE A 1018 -6.68 -31.88 -22.55
CA PHE A 1018 -5.67 -31.32 -23.45
C PHE A 1018 -5.36 -32.24 -24.63
N ASP A 1019 -5.38 -33.56 -24.40
CA ASP A 1019 -5.13 -34.57 -25.45
C ASP A 1019 -6.23 -34.58 -26.54
N ASP A 1020 -7.48 -34.22 -26.20
CA ASP A 1020 -8.62 -34.14 -27.13
C ASP A 1020 -9.67 -33.11 -26.63
N PRO A 1021 -9.56 -31.81 -26.96
CA PRO A 1021 -10.49 -30.78 -26.52
C PRO A 1021 -11.80 -30.81 -27.31
N ASN A 1022 -12.82 -31.49 -26.77
CA ASN A 1022 -14.14 -31.65 -27.41
C ASN A 1022 -15.31 -31.18 -26.51
N GLU A 1023 -16.49 -31.02 -27.12
CA GLU A 1023 -17.68 -30.40 -26.50
C GLU A 1023 -18.20 -31.18 -25.27
N GLY A 1024 -18.02 -32.50 -25.24
CA GLY A 1024 -18.42 -33.35 -24.11
C GLY A 1024 -17.59 -33.12 -22.84
N LYS A 1025 -16.39 -32.52 -22.96
CA LYS A 1025 -15.48 -32.27 -21.83
C LYS A 1025 -15.64 -30.89 -21.20
N LEU A 1026 -16.65 -30.10 -21.60
CA LEU A 1026 -16.89 -28.75 -21.06
C LEU A 1026 -17.11 -28.77 -19.53
N ALA A 1027 -17.80 -29.80 -19.01
CA ALA A 1027 -18.00 -29.97 -17.56
C ALA A 1027 -16.68 -30.26 -16.81
N ASP A 1028 -15.76 -31.03 -17.41
CA ASP A 1028 -14.44 -31.30 -16.84
C ASP A 1028 -13.55 -30.05 -16.88
N VAL A 1029 -13.59 -29.28 -17.98
CA VAL A 1029 -12.90 -27.98 -18.10
C VAL A 1029 -13.34 -27.04 -16.98
N GLN A 1030 -14.65 -26.91 -16.76
CA GLN A 1030 -15.19 -26.04 -15.71
C GLN A 1030 -14.88 -26.58 -14.30
N THR A 1031 -14.91 -27.90 -14.10
CA THR A 1031 -14.54 -28.53 -12.83
C THR A 1031 -13.06 -28.33 -12.50
N TYR A 1032 -12.15 -28.54 -13.47
CA TYR A 1032 -10.71 -28.36 -13.25
C TYR A 1032 -10.36 -26.88 -13.04
N LYS A 1033 -10.97 -25.96 -13.82
CA LYS A 1033 -10.85 -24.51 -13.58
C LYS A 1033 -11.32 -24.08 -12.20
N ARG A 1034 -12.32 -24.75 -11.61
CA ARG A 1034 -12.77 -24.50 -10.23
C ARG A 1034 -11.75 -25.00 -9.22
N VAL A 1035 -11.31 -26.26 -9.33
CA VAL A 1035 -10.30 -26.86 -8.42
C VAL A 1035 -9.02 -26.01 -8.39
N LEU A 1036 -8.53 -25.57 -9.55
CA LEU A 1036 -7.34 -24.70 -9.67
C LEU A 1036 -7.54 -23.27 -9.13
N LYS A 1037 -8.77 -22.83 -8.85
CA LYS A 1037 -9.08 -21.50 -8.28
C LYS A 1037 -9.42 -21.54 -6.79
N GLU A 1038 -9.99 -22.65 -6.31
CA GLU A 1038 -10.31 -22.86 -4.90
C GLU A 1038 -9.05 -23.23 -4.09
N ASP A 1039 -8.09 -23.93 -4.71
CA ASP A 1039 -6.87 -24.36 -4.03
C ASP A 1039 -5.76 -23.29 -4.02
N LYS A 1040 -5.48 -22.76 -2.83
CA LYS A 1040 -4.44 -21.76 -2.59
C LYS A 1040 -3.02 -22.34 -2.50
N PHE A 1041 -2.87 -23.65 -2.32
CA PHE A 1041 -1.57 -24.34 -2.18
C PHE A 1041 -1.29 -25.21 -3.41
N LEU A 1042 -1.03 -24.53 -4.52
CA LEU A 1042 -0.62 -25.07 -5.82
C LEU A 1042 0.38 -24.09 -6.48
N PRO A 1043 1.37 -24.56 -7.28
CA PRO A 1043 2.40 -23.73 -7.90
C PRO A 1043 1.80 -22.62 -8.78
N TYR A 1044 2.00 -21.36 -8.41
CA TYR A 1044 1.30 -20.20 -8.95
C TYR A 1044 1.45 -20.06 -10.47
N ILE A 1045 2.69 -20.11 -10.96
CA ILE A 1045 3.00 -19.96 -12.39
C ILE A 1045 2.40 -21.09 -13.22
N ARG A 1046 2.60 -22.35 -12.80
CA ARG A 1046 2.05 -23.54 -13.49
C ARG A 1046 0.51 -23.51 -13.50
N LYS A 1047 -0.10 -23.10 -12.39
CA LYS A 1047 -1.56 -22.92 -12.21
C LYS A 1047 -2.13 -21.87 -13.16
N ASN A 1048 -1.53 -20.68 -13.25
CA ASN A 1048 -1.98 -19.61 -14.15
C ASN A 1048 -1.84 -20.01 -15.63
N GLN A 1049 -0.74 -20.65 -16.02
CA GLN A 1049 -0.54 -21.19 -17.37
C GLN A 1049 -1.63 -22.20 -17.76
N ILE A 1050 -1.95 -23.16 -16.88
CA ILE A 1050 -3.01 -24.15 -17.12
C ILE A 1050 -4.40 -23.48 -17.17
N LEU A 1051 -4.71 -22.55 -16.25
CA LEU A 1051 -5.98 -21.80 -16.28
C LEU A 1051 -6.16 -21.04 -17.61
N HIS A 1052 -5.11 -20.38 -18.11
CA HIS A 1052 -5.13 -19.68 -19.39
C HIS A 1052 -5.35 -20.62 -20.59
N ASN A 1053 -4.78 -21.82 -20.56
CA ASN A 1053 -5.00 -22.84 -21.59
C ASN A 1053 -6.43 -23.42 -21.52
N LEU A 1054 -6.97 -23.68 -20.33
CA LEU A 1054 -8.35 -24.10 -20.14
C LEU A 1054 -9.35 -23.01 -20.62
N GLU A 1055 -9.01 -21.73 -20.46
CA GLU A 1055 -9.82 -20.62 -21.01
C GLU A 1055 -9.80 -20.54 -22.54
N LYS A 1056 -8.69 -20.91 -23.21
CA LYS A 1056 -8.67 -21.06 -24.67
C LYS A 1056 -9.53 -22.25 -25.10
N ILE A 1057 -9.41 -23.39 -24.43
CA ILE A 1057 -10.20 -24.60 -24.72
C ILE A 1057 -11.71 -24.32 -24.54
N GLU A 1058 -12.12 -23.69 -23.44
CA GLU A 1058 -13.51 -23.32 -23.19
C GLU A 1058 -14.07 -22.36 -24.26
N LYS A 1059 -13.31 -21.32 -24.65
CA LYS A 1059 -13.70 -20.39 -25.73
C LYS A 1059 -13.84 -21.12 -27.06
N ASN A 1060 -12.88 -21.96 -27.43
CA ASN A 1060 -12.89 -22.73 -28.68
C ASN A 1060 -14.08 -23.70 -28.75
N ILE A 1061 -14.40 -24.39 -27.65
CA ILE A 1061 -15.60 -25.25 -27.53
C ILE A 1061 -16.87 -24.42 -27.75
N ILE A 1062 -17.05 -23.35 -26.98
CA ILE A 1062 -18.26 -22.50 -27.05
C ILE A 1062 -18.43 -21.87 -28.43
N GLU A 1063 -17.34 -21.45 -29.09
CA GLU A 1063 -17.38 -20.91 -30.45
C GLU A 1063 -17.70 -21.98 -31.49
N LYS A 1064 -17.13 -23.18 -31.38
CA LYS A 1064 -17.46 -24.33 -32.26
C LYS A 1064 -18.94 -24.69 -32.17
N THR A 1065 -19.49 -24.83 -30.96
CA THR A 1065 -20.92 -25.13 -30.75
C THR A 1065 -21.82 -24.03 -31.33
N LYS A 1066 -21.45 -22.74 -31.16
CA LYS A 1066 -22.18 -21.61 -31.75
C LYS A 1066 -22.13 -21.62 -33.28
N ASN A 1067 -20.98 -21.95 -33.89
CA ASN A 1067 -20.83 -22.01 -35.33
C ASN A 1067 -21.60 -23.20 -35.93
N MET A 1068 -21.56 -24.38 -35.30
CA MET A 1068 -22.41 -25.52 -35.67
C MET A 1068 -23.90 -25.18 -35.59
N GLN A 1069 -24.35 -24.52 -34.51
CA GLN A 1069 -25.73 -24.05 -34.37
C GLN A 1069 -26.11 -23.00 -35.45
N LYS A 1070 -25.19 -22.10 -35.80
CA LYS A 1070 -25.38 -21.10 -36.86
C LYS A 1070 -25.49 -21.76 -38.24
N GLU A 1071 -24.70 -22.80 -38.52
CA GLU A 1071 -24.84 -23.59 -39.75
C GLU A 1071 -26.17 -24.34 -39.82
N LEU A 1072 -26.62 -24.95 -38.73
CA LEU A 1072 -27.94 -25.60 -38.66
C LEU A 1072 -29.07 -24.59 -38.90
N PHE A 1073 -28.99 -23.39 -38.30
CA PHE A 1073 -29.97 -22.32 -38.55
C PHE A 1073 -29.90 -21.75 -39.97
N ASN A 1074 -28.72 -21.70 -40.61
CA ASN A 1074 -28.58 -21.33 -42.02
C ASN A 1074 -29.23 -22.38 -42.93
N LYS A 1075 -28.91 -23.68 -42.72
CA LYS A 1075 -29.52 -24.81 -43.46
C LYS A 1075 -31.04 -24.81 -43.31
N ALA A 1076 -31.56 -24.63 -42.10
CA ALA A 1076 -32.98 -24.46 -41.80
C ALA A 1076 -33.62 -23.26 -42.52
N THR A 1077 -32.90 -22.13 -42.60
CA THR A 1077 -33.37 -20.92 -43.30
C THR A 1077 -33.45 -21.14 -44.81
N THR A 1078 -32.47 -21.82 -45.41
CA THR A 1078 -32.49 -22.21 -46.83
C THR A 1078 -33.64 -23.18 -47.11
N ILE A 1079 -33.73 -24.29 -46.38
CA ILE A 1079 -34.80 -25.30 -46.54
C ILE A 1079 -36.19 -24.66 -46.41
N GLY A 1080 -36.42 -23.83 -45.40
CA GLY A 1080 -37.69 -23.13 -45.20
C GLY A 1080 -38.01 -22.08 -46.27
N LYS A 1081 -36.99 -21.49 -46.91
CA LYS A 1081 -37.20 -20.58 -48.06
C LYS A 1081 -37.54 -21.37 -49.32
N ASP A 1082 -36.77 -22.40 -49.64
CA ASP A 1082 -36.92 -23.10 -50.91
C ASP A 1082 -38.22 -23.92 -50.93
N TYR A 1083 -38.60 -24.52 -49.79
CA TYR A 1083 -39.92 -25.14 -49.58
C TYR A 1083 -41.11 -24.15 -49.61
N ALA A 1084 -40.86 -22.83 -49.58
CA ALA A 1084 -41.87 -21.80 -49.75
C ALA A 1084 -42.02 -21.30 -51.20
N LEU A 1085 -41.13 -21.74 -52.10
CA LEU A 1085 -41.14 -21.40 -53.53
C LEU A 1085 -41.69 -22.54 -54.41
N GLU A 1086 -41.94 -23.71 -53.81
CA GLU A 1086 -42.75 -24.77 -54.42
C GLU A 1086 -44.20 -24.28 -54.65
N ASP A 1087 -44.84 -24.73 -55.74
CA ASP A 1087 -46.24 -24.39 -56.00
C ASP A 1087 -47.17 -25.09 -55.00
N LYS A 1088 -48.03 -24.29 -54.36
CA LYS A 1088 -49.03 -24.73 -53.36
C LYS A 1088 -50.42 -24.17 -53.66
N SER A 1089 -50.69 -23.91 -54.93
CA SER A 1089 -52.00 -23.49 -55.43
C SER A 1089 -53.10 -24.46 -54.99
N GLY A 1090 -54.05 -23.97 -54.18
CA GLY A 1090 -55.15 -24.76 -53.62
C GLY A 1090 -54.90 -25.39 -52.23
N VAL A 1091 -53.70 -25.27 -51.65
CA VAL A 1091 -53.40 -25.87 -50.33
C VAL A 1091 -53.85 -24.95 -49.19
N LEU A 1092 -54.89 -25.35 -48.45
CA LEU A 1092 -55.36 -24.62 -47.26
C LEU A 1092 -54.45 -24.81 -46.04
N LEU A 1093 -53.88 -26.01 -45.87
CA LEU A 1093 -52.96 -26.34 -44.77
C LEU A 1093 -51.82 -27.23 -45.29
N ASP A 1094 -50.60 -26.68 -45.26
CA ASP A 1094 -49.37 -27.33 -45.68
C ASP A 1094 -48.81 -28.21 -44.55
N VAL A 1095 -48.71 -29.54 -44.77
CA VAL A 1095 -48.28 -30.51 -43.73
C VAL A 1095 -46.99 -31.21 -44.15
N LYS A 1096 -45.87 -30.85 -43.51
CA LYS A 1096 -44.51 -31.27 -43.90
C LYS A 1096 -43.69 -31.81 -42.72
N LEU A 1097 -43.14 -33.00 -42.92
CA LEU A 1097 -41.99 -33.50 -42.16
C LEU A 1097 -40.71 -33.06 -42.88
N PHE A 1098 -39.76 -32.51 -42.12
CA PHE A 1098 -38.42 -32.16 -42.59
C PHE A 1098 -37.42 -33.23 -42.13
N ASP A 1099 -37.34 -34.30 -42.92
CA ASP A 1099 -36.41 -35.42 -42.78
C ASP A 1099 -34.97 -35.07 -43.20
N ALA A 1100 -34.81 -34.20 -44.20
CA ALA A 1100 -33.53 -33.74 -44.72
C ALA A 1100 -32.66 -32.90 -43.76
N LEU A 1101 -33.16 -32.58 -42.55
CA LEU A 1101 -32.42 -31.87 -41.50
C LEU A 1101 -32.89 -32.32 -40.12
N SER A 1102 -32.02 -32.99 -39.36
CA SER A 1102 -32.26 -33.26 -37.93
C SER A 1102 -32.11 -31.97 -37.10
N GLY A 1103 -32.96 -31.78 -36.09
CA GLY A 1103 -32.77 -30.73 -35.10
C GLY A 1103 -33.96 -30.43 -34.20
N ASN A 1104 -33.69 -29.76 -33.07
CA ASN A 1104 -34.71 -29.39 -32.10
C ASN A 1104 -35.69 -28.29 -32.56
N GLN A 1105 -36.70 -27.99 -31.74
CA GLN A 1105 -37.73 -26.96 -31.96
C GLN A 1105 -37.18 -25.61 -32.50
N LYS A 1106 -36.00 -25.13 -32.08
CA LYS A 1106 -35.45 -23.85 -32.58
C LYS A 1106 -35.02 -23.92 -34.04
N VAL A 1107 -34.64 -25.10 -34.52
CA VAL A 1107 -34.33 -25.37 -35.94
C VAL A 1107 -35.62 -25.34 -36.75
N LEU A 1108 -36.67 -26.04 -36.27
CA LEU A 1108 -38.02 -26.01 -36.86
C LEU A 1108 -38.61 -24.59 -36.92
N GLU A 1109 -38.45 -23.80 -35.85
CA GLU A 1109 -38.86 -22.40 -35.82
C GLU A 1109 -38.11 -21.55 -36.87
N LYS A 1110 -36.86 -21.88 -37.21
CA LYS A 1110 -36.12 -21.19 -38.29
C LYS A 1110 -36.61 -21.59 -39.68
N ILE A 1111 -36.96 -22.86 -39.90
CA ILE A 1111 -37.65 -23.29 -41.12
C ILE A 1111 -38.96 -22.51 -41.27
N ALA A 1112 -39.81 -22.53 -40.25
CA ALA A 1112 -41.10 -21.84 -40.22
C ALA A 1112 -41.00 -20.31 -40.38
N GLN A 1113 -40.01 -19.67 -39.74
CA GLN A 1113 -39.75 -18.22 -39.88
C GLN A 1113 -39.27 -17.85 -41.29
N SER A 1114 -38.52 -18.74 -41.96
CA SER A 1114 -38.11 -18.51 -43.36
C SER A 1114 -39.29 -18.70 -44.31
N TYR A 1115 -40.06 -19.78 -44.11
CA TYR A 1115 -41.28 -20.08 -44.87
C TYR A 1115 -42.27 -18.91 -44.85
N CYS A 1116 -42.59 -18.41 -43.64
CA CYS A 1116 -43.50 -17.27 -43.44
C CYS A 1116 -43.08 -15.96 -44.13
N LYS A 1117 -41.80 -15.79 -44.54
CA LYS A 1117 -41.37 -14.59 -45.29
C LYS A 1117 -41.83 -14.63 -46.75
N HIS A 1118 -41.83 -15.84 -47.33
CA HIS A 1118 -42.07 -16.08 -48.75
C HIS A 1118 -43.50 -16.54 -49.01
N ASN A 1119 -44.07 -17.41 -48.16
CA ASN A 1119 -45.50 -17.73 -48.15
C ASN A 1119 -46.14 -17.23 -46.84
N LYS A 1120 -46.90 -16.13 -46.93
CA LYS A 1120 -47.52 -15.46 -45.77
C LYS A 1120 -48.95 -15.92 -45.46
N LEU A 1121 -49.64 -16.45 -46.46
CA LEU A 1121 -51.09 -16.69 -46.44
C LEU A 1121 -51.45 -18.14 -46.09
N CYS A 1122 -50.61 -19.11 -46.50
CA CYS A 1122 -50.85 -20.52 -46.24
C CYS A 1122 -50.54 -20.89 -44.79
N SER A 1123 -51.50 -21.55 -44.13
CA SER A 1123 -51.36 -22.15 -42.81
C SER A 1123 -50.48 -23.39 -42.90
N TYR A 1124 -49.70 -23.69 -41.87
CA TYR A 1124 -48.70 -24.76 -41.96
C TYR A 1124 -48.56 -25.56 -40.66
N PHE A 1125 -48.45 -26.88 -40.79
CA PHE A 1125 -48.12 -27.84 -39.74
C PHE A 1125 -46.78 -28.50 -40.10
N PHE A 1126 -45.71 -28.04 -39.47
CA PHE A 1126 -44.34 -28.50 -39.76
C PHE A 1126 -43.79 -29.37 -38.64
N ILE A 1127 -43.04 -30.39 -39.01
CA ILE A 1127 -42.50 -31.43 -38.11
C ILE A 1127 -41.01 -31.61 -38.41
N ILE A 1128 -40.20 -31.84 -37.38
CA ILE A 1128 -38.79 -32.23 -37.47
C ILE A 1128 -38.51 -33.35 -36.46
N ASP A 1129 -37.58 -34.24 -36.77
CA ASP A 1129 -37.01 -35.18 -35.80
C ASP A 1129 -35.66 -34.63 -35.29
N ASP A 1130 -35.40 -34.84 -34.00
CA ASP A 1130 -34.14 -34.56 -33.33
C ASP A 1130 -33.52 -35.89 -32.84
N GLU A 1131 -32.30 -35.87 -32.29
CA GLU A 1131 -31.65 -37.10 -31.82
C GLU A 1131 -32.44 -37.85 -30.72
N LYS A 1132 -33.33 -37.16 -30.00
CA LYS A 1132 -34.06 -37.67 -28.82
C LYS A 1132 -35.58 -37.54 -28.90
N ASN A 1133 -36.12 -36.57 -29.65
CA ASN A 1133 -37.54 -36.21 -29.66
C ASN A 1133 -38.01 -35.90 -31.08
N THR A 1134 -39.32 -36.03 -31.32
CA THR A 1134 -39.98 -35.39 -32.46
C THR A 1134 -40.53 -34.02 -32.02
N TYR A 1135 -40.38 -32.98 -32.83
CA TYR A 1135 -40.95 -31.65 -32.58
C TYR A 1135 -41.88 -31.21 -33.73
N CYS A 1136 -42.98 -30.54 -33.40
CA CYS A 1136 -43.89 -29.98 -34.41
C CYS A 1136 -44.40 -28.59 -34.03
N VAL A 1137 -44.80 -27.81 -35.05
CA VAL A 1137 -45.37 -26.47 -34.93
C VAL A 1137 -46.54 -26.32 -35.90
N PHE A 1138 -47.66 -25.78 -35.40
CA PHE A 1138 -48.82 -25.42 -36.19
C PHE A 1138 -49.06 -23.92 -36.07
N GLU A 1139 -49.19 -23.20 -37.19
CA GLU A 1139 -49.64 -21.81 -37.19
C GLU A 1139 -50.75 -21.59 -38.21
N VAL A 1140 -51.86 -21.02 -37.72
CA VAL A 1140 -53.05 -20.67 -38.51
C VAL A 1140 -52.81 -19.31 -39.16
N LYS A 1141 -52.97 -19.26 -40.48
CA LYS A 1141 -52.82 -18.09 -41.35
C LYS A 1141 -54.13 -17.82 -42.09
N ASP A 1142 -54.09 -16.85 -43.01
CA ASP A 1142 -55.27 -16.36 -43.74
C ASP A 1142 -56.01 -17.47 -44.52
N SER A 1143 -55.34 -18.54 -44.96
CA SER A 1143 -55.94 -19.69 -45.66
C SER A 1143 -56.94 -20.52 -44.83
N LEU A 1144 -56.89 -20.45 -43.50
CA LEU A 1144 -57.82 -21.15 -42.59
C LEU A 1144 -58.68 -20.17 -41.78
N LYS A 1145 -58.56 -18.86 -42.03
CA LYS A 1145 -59.07 -17.78 -41.19
C LYS A 1145 -60.56 -17.52 -41.46
N GLY A 1146 -61.37 -18.38 -40.86
CA GLY A 1146 -62.80 -18.53 -41.12
C GLY A 1146 -63.29 -19.96 -40.84
N THR A 1147 -62.37 -20.93 -40.79
CA THR A 1147 -62.64 -22.27 -40.26
C THR A 1147 -62.76 -22.26 -38.73
N SER A 1148 -63.31 -23.33 -38.16
CA SER A 1148 -63.43 -23.53 -36.71
C SER A 1148 -62.13 -24.00 -36.02
N ILE A 1149 -61.07 -24.24 -36.78
CA ILE A 1149 -59.80 -24.82 -36.32
C ILE A 1149 -59.09 -23.86 -35.36
N GLN A 1150 -58.71 -24.36 -34.18
CA GLN A 1150 -57.88 -23.66 -33.19
C GLN A 1150 -56.60 -24.46 -32.97
N ALA A 1151 -55.45 -23.81 -33.09
CA ALA A 1151 -54.15 -24.48 -33.18
C ALA A 1151 -53.77 -25.27 -31.92
N ASP A 1152 -54.17 -24.76 -30.75
CA ASP A 1152 -54.01 -25.42 -29.45
C ASP A 1152 -54.86 -26.70 -29.34
N ALA A 1153 -56.14 -26.64 -29.73
CA ALA A 1153 -57.02 -27.81 -29.76
C ALA A 1153 -56.54 -28.88 -30.76
N PHE A 1154 -56.19 -28.47 -31.98
CA PHE A 1154 -55.71 -29.35 -33.05
C PHE A 1154 -54.38 -30.03 -32.69
N MET A 1155 -53.42 -29.27 -32.14
CA MET A 1155 -52.15 -29.82 -31.67
C MET A 1155 -52.37 -30.81 -30.51
N LYS A 1156 -53.34 -30.56 -29.62
CA LYS A 1156 -53.64 -31.45 -28.50
C LYS A 1156 -54.19 -32.81 -28.96
N GLU A 1157 -55.12 -32.85 -29.92
CA GLU A 1157 -55.65 -34.10 -30.48
C GLU A 1157 -54.53 -34.99 -31.06
N ILE A 1158 -53.65 -34.40 -31.87
CA ILE A 1158 -52.54 -35.11 -32.51
C ILE A 1158 -51.51 -35.56 -31.49
N MET A 1159 -51.13 -34.70 -30.53
CA MET A 1159 -50.15 -35.05 -29.50
C MET A 1159 -50.66 -36.14 -28.54
N GLN A 1160 -51.93 -36.11 -28.13
CA GLN A 1160 -52.53 -37.18 -27.31
C GLN A 1160 -52.42 -38.55 -27.98
N SER A 1161 -52.57 -38.60 -29.30
CA SER A 1161 -52.53 -39.82 -30.12
C SER A 1161 -51.12 -40.42 -30.25
N VAL A 1162 -50.07 -39.73 -29.78
CA VAL A 1162 -48.67 -40.20 -29.82
C VAL A 1162 -47.93 -40.09 -28.47
N GLU A 1163 -48.68 -39.93 -27.37
CA GLU A 1163 -48.15 -39.70 -26.01
C GLU A 1163 -47.27 -38.43 -25.91
N GLY A 1164 -47.51 -37.47 -26.81
CA GLY A 1164 -46.83 -36.18 -26.88
C GLY A 1164 -47.43 -35.11 -25.97
N HIS A 1165 -46.66 -34.05 -25.78
CA HIS A 1165 -47.05 -32.85 -25.04
C HIS A 1165 -47.32 -31.71 -26.02
N SER A 1166 -48.36 -30.89 -25.77
CA SER A 1166 -48.78 -29.76 -26.61
C SER A 1166 -48.86 -28.46 -25.80
N GLY A 1167 -48.43 -27.33 -26.37
CA GLY A 1167 -48.55 -26.00 -25.75
C GLY A 1167 -48.63 -24.87 -26.75
N GLY A 1168 -49.38 -23.81 -26.43
CA GLY A 1168 -49.58 -22.65 -27.30
C GLY A 1168 -50.93 -21.98 -27.08
N GLY A 1169 -51.51 -21.42 -28.14
CA GLY A 1169 -52.86 -20.88 -28.16
C GLY A 1169 -53.47 -20.88 -29.56
N LYS A 1170 -54.75 -20.54 -29.67
CA LYS A 1170 -55.62 -20.62 -30.87
C LYS A 1170 -55.00 -20.35 -32.24
N ASN A 1171 -54.04 -19.44 -32.36
CA ASN A 1171 -53.40 -19.10 -33.65
C ASN A 1171 -52.06 -19.82 -33.89
N LYS A 1172 -51.37 -20.28 -32.84
CA LYS A 1172 -50.08 -20.97 -32.93
C LYS A 1172 -49.85 -21.92 -31.76
N ALA A 1173 -49.50 -23.17 -32.07
CA ALA A 1173 -49.16 -24.19 -31.09
C ALA A 1173 -47.91 -24.97 -31.47
N PHE A 1174 -47.28 -25.56 -30.46
CA PHE A 1174 -46.11 -26.42 -30.55
C PHE A 1174 -46.42 -27.77 -29.91
N GLY A 1175 -45.80 -28.82 -30.43
CA GLY A 1175 -45.88 -30.17 -29.89
C GLY A 1175 -44.51 -30.83 -29.80
N SER A 1176 -44.36 -31.77 -28.87
CA SER A 1176 -43.17 -32.60 -28.73
C SER A 1176 -43.54 -34.00 -28.27
N ALA A 1177 -42.99 -35.01 -28.93
CA ALA A 1177 -43.17 -36.43 -28.62
C ALA A 1177 -41.81 -37.15 -28.60
N ALA A 1178 -41.80 -38.43 -28.24
CA ALA A 1178 -40.61 -39.27 -28.40
C ALA A 1178 -40.11 -39.30 -29.87
N LYS A 1179 -38.83 -39.62 -30.08
CA LYS A 1179 -38.20 -39.73 -31.41
C LYS A 1179 -38.96 -40.67 -32.36
N GLY A 1180 -38.96 -40.36 -33.66
CA GLY A 1180 -39.46 -41.27 -34.70
C GLY A 1180 -40.98 -41.36 -34.79
N LYS A 1181 -41.69 -40.46 -34.09
CA LYS A 1181 -43.14 -40.27 -34.26
C LYS A 1181 -43.44 -39.34 -35.44
N GLY A 1182 -42.44 -38.75 -36.11
CA GLY A 1182 -42.60 -37.76 -37.18
C GLY A 1182 -43.51 -38.20 -38.33
N ALA A 1183 -43.39 -39.45 -38.79
CA ALA A 1183 -44.29 -40.01 -39.80
C ALA A 1183 -45.74 -40.12 -39.30
N THR A 1184 -45.94 -40.74 -38.12
CA THR A 1184 -47.27 -40.90 -37.51
C THR A 1184 -47.94 -39.56 -37.20
N ILE A 1185 -47.20 -38.56 -36.72
CA ILE A 1185 -47.69 -37.20 -36.47
C ILE A 1185 -48.11 -36.52 -37.79
N LYS A 1186 -47.38 -36.75 -38.89
CA LYS A 1186 -47.74 -36.25 -40.21
C LYS A 1186 -49.02 -36.88 -40.73
N GLU A 1187 -49.16 -38.20 -40.59
CA GLU A 1187 -50.36 -38.95 -40.99
C GLU A 1187 -51.60 -38.52 -40.18
N LEU A 1188 -51.48 -38.46 -38.85
CA LEU A 1188 -52.53 -37.97 -37.95
C LEU A 1188 -52.92 -36.52 -38.24
N ALA A 1189 -51.95 -35.64 -38.56
CA ALA A 1189 -52.24 -34.27 -38.98
C ALA A 1189 -53.02 -34.25 -40.30
N GLN A 1190 -52.59 -35.03 -41.30
CA GLN A 1190 -53.27 -35.13 -42.60
C GLN A 1190 -54.66 -35.78 -42.50
N GLU A 1191 -54.89 -36.69 -41.57
CA GLU A 1191 -56.21 -37.26 -41.28
C GLU A 1191 -57.10 -36.26 -40.52
N ALA A 1192 -56.58 -35.59 -39.49
CA ALA A 1192 -57.31 -34.57 -38.73
C ALA A 1192 -57.78 -33.43 -39.65
N VAL A 1193 -56.97 -33.00 -40.62
CA VAL A 1193 -57.37 -31.98 -41.61
C VAL A 1193 -58.59 -32.40 -42.44
N LYS A 1194 -58.76 -33.69 -42.76
CA LYS A 1194 -59.95 -34.19 -43.48
C LYS A 1194 -61.24 -34.10 -42.66
N LYS A 1195 -61.16 -33.90 -41.33
CA LYS A 1195 -62.31 -33.68 -40.44
C LYS A 1195 -62.82 -32.23 -40.46
N TYR A 1196 -62.08 -31.31 -41.11
CA TYR A 1196 -62.37 -29.87 -41.17
C TYR A 1196 -62.51 -29.33 -42.61
N HIS A 1197 -62.58 -30.23 -43.59
CA HIS A 1197 -62.90 -29.95 -45.00
C HIS A 1197 -64.37 -30.28 -45.28
#